data_AF-C7REF1-F1
#
_entry.id   AF-C7REF1-F1
#
_cell.length_a   1.000
_cell.length_b   1.000
_cell.length_c   1.000
_cell.angle_alpha   90.00
_cell.angle_beta   90.00
_cell.angle_gamma   90.00
#
_symmetry.space_group_name_H-M   'P 1'
#
loop_
_entity.id
_entity.type
_entity.pdbx_description
1 polymer ?
#
loop_
_entity_poly.entity_id
_entity_poly.type
_entity_poly.pdbx_seq_one_letter_code
_entity_poly.pdbx_strand_id
1 'polypeptide(L)'
;MNKKILLIAAFTFLIPFNANADSKKYSSDDVIEYDYSFPTSIEEYDDSILTNSSHKFYYDDNISDQITVSDYDKADVFVNGKAVESDDEARKLIQEGKNSVDILNVKEKVDVKIKSGKEEKGFTNIDNKLDEKVTNLMETLLEEEVKENFSGGQISVIRDNEDIYDYQFGYVNNFEKNGESIPFEDRVKVDENTLFDLASNTKMYATNYSLQKLVYEGKINIDDKVSKYFPEFKDDEKSPIKGKNEMTIRDILRHQAGFPADPQYHNNNYDKDDGNINGVNDLFSQHREKTLDMVMRTPLSYEPGSKSVYSDVDYMLLGFIVEKVTGQRLDKYFDENFAKPLNLRYTTFNPLENGFDKNQIAATELNGNTRDGAVDFKNIRKDTIQGEVHDEKAYYAMGGVSGHAGLFSNSRELAKLANIMLNEGRYKNIRFWDKKTQDEFIKASEVNPSYGLGWRRMADGRYAWAFSNLASSNTIGHTGWTGSLTVIDPLERMTFVLLTNKKNGYVLDNKENPNYFYADASKSGGYGAVSTLIYKSLQDNSKELVMALANELAIGQERMLKDKEGFLDEARLNDYIAIKNTNQIIKDKYQNTSEEASSIDDKKYDYDTLENTSKEAKLVESFNPKTGVDGLIPLIGLALSSAFAYRKIKR
;
A
#
# COMPACT_ATOMS: atom_id res chain seq x y z
N MET A 1 -23.25 29.84 -5.51
CA MET A 1 -23.00 28.99 -6.69
C MET A 1 -21.59 29.25 -7.18
N ASN A 2 -20.61 28.36 -7.11
CA ASN A 2 -20.35 27.25 -6.20
C ASN A 2 -18.83 27.25 -6.00
N LYS A 3 -18.39 27.67 -4.81
CA LYS A 3 -17.03 27.50 -4.29
C LYS A 3 -16.90 26.04 -3.86
N LYS A 4 -16.54 25.11 -4.75
CA LYS A 4 -16.19 23.70 -4.44
C LYS A 4 -15.59 23.05 -5.69
N ILE A 5 -14.48 23.58 -6.20
CA ILE A 5 -13.71 22.92 -7.25
C ILE A 5 -12.23 23.21 -6.96
N LEU A 6 -11.42 22.15 -6.94
CA LEU A 6 -9.96 22.10 -6.80
C LEU A 6 -9.38 22.43 -5.41
N LEU A 7 -9.29 21.36 -4.60
CA LEU A 7 -8.16 21.09 -3.71
C LEU A 7 -8.00 19.56 -3.64
N ILE A 8 -7.82 18.91 -4.80
CA ILE A 8 -7.73 17.45 -4.94
C ILE A 8 -6.31 17.10 -5.42
N ALA A 9 -5.34 17.36 -4.56
CA ALA A 9 -3.96 16.83 -4.69
C ALA A 9 -3.37 16.38 -3.34
N ALA A 10 -4.17 16.35 -2.28
CA ALA A 10 -3.70 15.92 -0.95
C ALA A 10 -4.73 15.15 -0.12
N PHE A 11 -5.88 14.78 -0.70
CA PHE A 11 -6.96 14.09 0.03
C PHE A 11 -7.49 12.91 -0.79
N THR A 12 -6.76 11.81 -0.76
CA THR A 12 -7.34 10.46 -0.81
C THR A 12 -6.60 9.47 0.10
N PHE A 13 -5.98 9.97 1.18
CA PHE A 13 -5.50 9.17 2.32
C PHE A 13 -5.71 9.89 3.66
N LEU A 14 -6.68 10.80 3.71
CA LEU A 14 -7.14 11.44 4.95
C LEU A 14 -8.62 11.07 5.17
N ILE A 15 -8.90 9.78 5.17
CA ILE A 15 -9.82 9.27 6.18
C ILE A 15 -8.90 8.97 7.36
N PRO A 16 -9.09 9.60 8.54
CA PRO A 16 -8.54 9.01 9.74
C PRO A 16 -9.22 7.64 9.83
N PHE A 17 -8.51 6.59 9.44
CA PHE A 17 -8.84 5.25 9.88
C PHE A 17 -8.71 5.28 11.40
N ASN A 18 -9.81 5.63 12.06
CA ASN A 18 -10.13 4.98 13.31
C ASN A 18 -10.36 3.52 12.91
N ALA A 19 -9.30 2.71 13.00
CA ALA A 19 -9.52 1.32 13.36
C ALA A 19 -10.48 1.34 14.56
N ASN A 20 -11.63 0.70 14.39
CA ASN A 20 -12.75 0.77 15.33
C ASN A 20 -12.31 0.49 16.76
N ALA A 21 -12.99 1.14 17.70
CA ALA A 21 -13.36 0.61 19.01
C ALA A 21 -12.31 -0.17 19.84
N ASP A 22 -11.01 -0.03 19.59
CA ASP A 22 -9.95 -0.59 20.44
C ASP A 22 -9.84 0.26 21.72
N SER A 23 -10.70 0.00 22.70
CA SER A 23 -10.45 0.53 24.03
C SER A 23 -9.37 -0.33 24.69
N LYS A 24 -8.09 -0.01 24.41
CA LYS A 24 -6.98 -0.56 25.18
C LYS A 24 -7.19 -0.19 26.64
N LYS A 25 -7.52 -1.18 27.46
CA LYS A 25 -7.63 -0.98 28.92
C LYS A 25 -6.38 -1.56 29.55
N TYR A 26 -5.51 -0.68 30.04
CA TYR A 26 -4.33 -1.12 30.78
C TYR A 26 -4.77 -1.72 32.11
N SER A 27 -4.50 -3.02 32.30
CA SER A 27 -4.81 -3.77 33.51
C SER A 27 -3.51 -4.29 34.13
N SER A 28 -3.06 -3.65 35.21
CA SER A 28 -1.81 -3.97 35.95
C SER A 28 -0.52 -3.88 35.11
N ASP A 29 0.64 -4.04 35.77
CA ASP A 29 1.95 -3.71 35.19
C ASP A 29 2.43 -4.67 34.09
N ASP A 30 1.75 -5.79 33.80
CA ASP A 30 2.23 -6.79 32.82
C ASP A 30 1.19 -7.28 31.79
N VAL A 31 -0.08 -6.86 31.89
CA VAL A 31 -1.16 -7.35 31.01
C VAL A 31 -1.85 -6.21 30.26
N ILE A 32 -2.08 -6.41 28.97
CA ILE A 32 -2.86 -5.53 28.10
C ILE A 32 -4.18 -6.23 27.80
N GLU A 33 -5.30 -5.57 28.10
CA GLU A 33 -6.63 -6.04 27.70
C GLU A 33 -7.05 -5.31 26.41
N TYR A 34 -7.42 -6.10 25.41
CA TYR A 34 -8.04 -5.64 24.19
C TYR A 34 -9.52 -6.02 24.22
N ASP A 35 -10.37 -5.05 23.90
CA ASP A 35 -11.80 -5.24 23.73
C ASP A 35 -12.10 -4.88 22.28
N TYR A 36 -12.31 -5.90 21.46
CA TYR A 36 -12.64 -5.76 20.05
C TYR A 36 -14.13 -5.96 19.90
N SER A 37 -14.80 -4.97 19.32
CA SER A 37 -16.16 -5.13 18.83
C SER A 37 -16.08 -5.28 17.33
N PHE A 38 -16.44 -6.45 16.79
CA PHE A 38 -16.55 -6.70 15.35
C PHE A 38 -17.99 -6.40 14.93
N PRO A 39 -18.24 -5.23 14.31
CA PRO A 39 -19.59 -4.82 13.97
C PRO A 39 -20.02 -5.41 12.63
N THR A 40 -21.32 -5.31 12.36
CA THR A 40 -21.92 -5.62 11.05
C THR A 40 -22.08 -4.38 10.18
N SER A 41 -21.62 -3.20 10.62
CA SER A 41 -21.85 -1.94 9.90
C SER A 41 -20.68 -1.61 8.97
N ILE A 42 -21.00 -1.16 7.77
CA ILE A 42 -20.04 -0.94 6.68
C ILE A 42 -19.15 0.29 6.86
N GLU A 43 -19.61 1.24 7.67
CA GLU A 43 -18.90 2.48 7.98
C GLU A 43 -17.66 2.22 8.84
N GLU A 44 -17.60 1.04 9.45
CA GLU A 44 -16.55 0.56 10.33
C GLU A 44 -15.53 -0.34 9.59
N TYR A 45 -15.77 -0.77 8.34
CA TYR A 45 -14.84 -1.63 7.58
C TYR A 45 -13.87 -0.82 6.70
N ASP A 46 -12.58 -1.19 6.77
CA ASP A 46 -11.60 -0.90 5.70
C ASP A 46 -11.90 -1.74 4.44
N ASP A 47 -11.60 -1.19 3.27
CA ASP A 47 -11.77 -1.84 1.97
C ASP A 47 -10.85 -3.05 1.75
N SER A 48 -9.84 -3.21 2.59
CA SER A 48 -8.96 -4.37 2.59
C SER A 48 -9.59 -5.66 3.16
N ILE A 49 -10.80 -5.58 3.75
CA ILE A 49 -11.67 -6.67 4.30
C ILE A 49 -10.99 -7.57 5.34
N LEU A 50 -9.93 -8.29 4.96
CA LEU A 50 -9.21 -9.25 5.80
C LEU A 50 -8.40 -8.61 6.93
N THR A 51 -7.97 -7.36 6.76
CA THR A 51 -7.21 -6.66 7.80
C THR A 51 -8.07 -6.47 9.06
N ASN A 52 -9.37 -6.28 8.91
CA ASN A 52 -10.29 -5.97 10.01
C ASN A 52 -10.68 -7.20 10.84
N SER A 53 -10.38 -8.42 10.37
CA SER A 53 -10.86 -9.67 10.97
C SER A 53 -9.77 -10.49 11.65
N SER A 54 -8.51 -10.07 11.56
CA SER A 54 -7.36 -10.86 12.00
C SER A 54 -6.54 -10.08 13.02
N HIS A 55 -6.45 -10.59 14.25
CA HIS A 55 -5.75 -9.93 15.35
C HIS A 55 -4.69 -10.83 15.98
N LYS A 56 -3.59 -10.18 16.37
CA LYS A 56 -2.45 -10.81 17.01
C LYS A 56 -2.44 -10.47 18.50
N PHE A 57 -2.07 -11.44 19.32
CA PHE A 57 -1.82 -11.22 20.74
C PHE A 57 -0.69 -12.11 21.25
N TYR A 58 -0.13 -11.73 22.40
CA TYR A 58 0.98 -12.43 23.04
C TYR A 58 0.54 -13.05 24.34
N TYR A 59 0.90 -14.31 24.56
CA TYR A 59 0.55 -15.02 25.79
C TYR A 59 1.78 -15.36 26.61
N ASP A 60 1.70 -15.14 27.93
CA ASP A 60 2.62 -15.68 28.93
C ASP A 60 1.81 -16.44 30.00
N ASP A 61 2.45 -17.44 30.62
CA ASP A 61 1.80 -18.39 31.54
C ASP A 61 1.23 -17.75 32.83
N ASN A 62 1.51 -16.47 33.10
CA ASN A 62 0.99 -15.77 34.29
C ASN A 62 -0.40 -15.13 34.05
N ILE A 63 -0.90 -15.17 32.82
CA ILE A 63 -2.17 -14.54 32.45
C ILE A 63 -3.33 -15.54 32.58
N SER A 64 -4.26 -15.27 33.49
CA SER A 64 -5.54 -15.99 33.62
C SER A 64 -6.62 -15.38 32.72
N ASP A 65 -7.49 -16.23 32.15
CA ASP A 65 -8.55 -15.86 31.19
C ASP A 65 -8.01 -15.18 29.92
N GLN A 66 -7.49 -16.00 29.03
CA GLN A 66 -6.66 -15.60 27.88
C GLN A 66 -7.49 -14.92 26.78
N ILE A 67 -8.68 -15.47 26.52
CA ILE A 67 -9.61 -15.00 25.52
C ILE A 67 -11.05 -15.30 25.99
N THR A 68 -11.97 -14.39 25.65
CA THR A 68 -13.41 -14.59 25.75
C THR A 68 -14.09 -14.02 24.52
N VAL A 69 -14.99 -14.81 23.92
CA VAL A 69 -15.84 -14.38 22.81
C VAL A 69 -17.29 -14.37 23.27
N SER A 70 -18.03 -13.29 22.99
CA SER A 70 -19.39 -13.13 23.51
C SER A 70 -20.37 -14.18 22.99
N ASP A 71 -20.27 -14.58 21.71
CA ASP A 71 -21.21 -15.48 21.03
C ASP A 71 -20.55 -16.20 19.82
N TYR A 72 -20.16 -17.47 19.97
CA TYR A 72 -19.49 -18.26 18.91
C TYR A 72 -20.39 -18.67 17.74
N ASP A 73 -21.71 -18.61 17.89
CA ASP A 73 -22.65 -18.98 16.82
C ASP A 73 -22.81 -17.87 15.75
N LYS A 74 -22.42 -16.64 16.09
CA LYS A 74 -22.57 -15.41 15.28
C LYS A 74 -21.40 -15.10 14.35
N ALA A 75 -20.26 -15.77 14.48
CA ALA A 75 -19.10 -15.62 13.61
C ALA A 75 -18.31 -16.93 13.55
N ASP A 76 -17.47 -17.08 12.53
CA ASP A 76 -16.49 -18.16 12.50
C ASP A 76 -15.26 -17.69 13.29
N VAL A 77 -14.93 -18.41 14.35
CA VAL A 77 -13.83 -18.07 15.25
C VAL A 77 -12.70 -19.06 15.06
N PHE A 78 -11.51 -18.55 14.82
CA PHE A 78 -10.30 -19.36 14.73
C PHE A 78 -9.26 -18.86 15.71
N VAL A 79 -8.54 -19.79 16.34
CA VAL A 79 -7.36 -19.50 17.16
C VAL A 79 -6.20 -20.28 16.58
N ASN A 80 -5.10 -19.57 16.28
CA ASN A 80 -3.89 -20.15 15.68
C ASN A 80 -4.21 -21.07 14.48
N GLY A 81 -5.07 -20.59 13.58
CA GLY A 81 -5.38 -21.29 12.34
C GLY A 81 -6.48 -22.36 12.43
N LYS A 82 -7.01 -22.66 13.62
CA LYS A 82 -7.99 -23.75 13.83
C LYS A 82 -9.32 -23.23 14.37
N ALA A 83 -10.40 -23.80 13.86
CA ALA A 83 -11.77 -23.46 14.26
C ALA A 83 -12.03 -23.83 15.73
N VAL A 84 -12.79 -23.00 16.42
CA VAL A 84 -13.21 -23.21 17.82
C VAL A 84 -14.67 -22.79 18.02
N GLU A 85 -15.38 -23.49 18.90
CA GLU A 85 -16.79 -23.22 19.21
C GLU A 85 -17.01 -22.78 20.66
N SER A 86 -15.95 -22.70 21.46
CA SER A 86 -16.01 -22.27 22.87
C SER A 86 -14.69 -21.69 23.36
N ASP A 87 -14.78 -20.90 24.43
CA ASP A 87 -13.59 -20.35 25.12
C ASP A 87 -12.64 -21.45 25.61
N ASP A 88 -13.16 -22.61 26.01
CA ASP A 88 -12.36 -23.73 26.50
C ASP A 88 -11.57 -24.41 25.36
N GLU A 89 -12.10 -24.42 24.13
CA GLU A 89 -11.36 -24.87 22.95
C GLU A 89 -10.32 -23.83 22.54
N ALA A 90 -10.71 -22.55 22.51
CA ALA A 90 -9.81 -21.44 22.23
C ALA A 90 -8.58 -21.46 23.14
N ARG A 91 -8.77 -21.60 24.46
CA ARG A 91 -7.68 -21.68 25.45
C ARG A 91 -6.74 -22.87 25.26
N LYS A 92 -7.22 -24.00 24.74
CA LYS A 92 -6.38 -25.19 24.49
C LYS A 92 -5.44 -25.01 23.30
N LEU A 93 -5.76 -24.08 22.41
CA LEU A 93 -4.96 -23.78 21.22
C LEU A 93 -3.97 -22.64 21.42
N ILE A 94 -4.14 -21.85 22.48
CA ILE A 94 -3.20 -20.80 22.85
C ILE A 94 -1.90 -21.42 23.35
N GLN A 95 -0.79 -20.88 22.86
CA GLN A 95 0.57 -21.31 23.18
C GLN A 95 1.36 -20.13 23.75
N GLU A 96 2.42 -20.40 24.52
CA GLU A 96 3.32 -19.34 24.98
C GLU A 96 3.91 -18.57 23.78
N GLY A 97 3.92 -17.24 23.86
CA GLY A 97 4.39 -16.37 22.78
C GLY A 97 3.27 -15.87 21.88
N LYS A 98 3.53 -15.81 20.56
CA LYS A 98 2.62 -15.18 19.60
C LYS A 98 1.46 -16.10 19.23
N ASN A 99 0.25 -15.55 19.29
CA ASN A 99 -1.00 -16.19 18.89
C ASN A 99 -1.78 -15.28 17.94
N SER A 100 -2.70 -15.86 17.18
CA SER A 100 -3.69 -15.12 16.39
C SER A 100 -5.11 -15.54 16.74
N VAL A 101 -6.03 -14.59 16.66
CA VAL A 101 -7.46 -14.86 16.58
C VAL A 101 -8.00 -14.28 15.28
N ASP A 102 -8.86 -15.04 14.62
CA ASP A 102 -9.55 -14.60 13.43
C ASP A 102 -11.05 -14.69 13.67
N ILE A 103 -11.74 -13.58 13.43
CA ILE A 103 -13.18 -13.42 13.59
C ILE A 103 -13.76 -13.12 12.22
N LEU A 104 -14.22 -14.17 11.55
CA LEU A 104 -14.61 -14.15 10.14
C LEU A 104 -16.13 -14.36 10.01
N ASN A 105 -16.69 -13.99 8.86
CA ASN A 105 -18.08 -14.23 8.48
C ASN A 105 -19.10 -13.74 9.53
N VAL A 106 -18.80 -12.61 10.17
CA VAL A 106 -19.56 -12.02 11.28
C VAL A 106 -20.99 -11.71 10.85
N LYS A 107 -22.00 -12.36 11.46
CA LYS A 107 -23.43 -12.22 11.12
C LYS A 107 -24.13 -11.15 11.94
N GLU A 108 -23.70 -11.03 13.19
CA GLU A 108 -24.20 -10.10 14.20
C GLU A 108 -23.00 -9.59 14.99
N LYS A 109 -23.17 -8.53 15.78
CA LYS A 109 -22.09 -7.98 16.59
C LYS A 109 -21.45 -9.08 17.47
N VAL A 110 -20.13 -9.23 17.38
CA VAL A 110 -19.33 -10.11 18.22
C VAL A 110 -18.33 -9.27 19.01
N ASP A 111 -18.34 -9.43 20.34
CA ASP A 111 -17.36 -8.81 21.22
C ASP A 111 -16.30 -9.85 21.59
N VAL A 112 -15.02 -9.50 21.41
CA VAL A 112 -13.87 -10.35 21.72
C VAL A 112 -12.96 -9.64 22.69
N LYS A 113 -12.69 -10.31 23.81
CA LYS A 113 -11.75 -9.83 24.82
C LYS A 113 -10.51 -10.68 24.81
N ILE A 114 -9.36 -10.04 24.69
CA ILE A 114 -8.06 -10.71 24.68
C ILE A 114 -7.20 -10.10 25.77
N LYS A 115 -6.59 -10.96 26.58
CA LYS A 115 -5.52 -10.55 27.49
C LYS A 115 -4.17 -10.95 26.91
N SER A 116 -3.30 -9.98 26.74
CA SER A 116 -1.98 -10.15 26.15
C SER A 116 -0.88 -9.74 27.13
N GLY A 117 0.28 -10.40 27.04
CA GLY A 117 1.51 -9.92 27.66
C GLY A 117 2.03 -8.66 26.96
N LYS A 118 2.90 -7.92 27.65
CA LYS A 118 3.56 -6.70 27.11
C LYS A 118 4.71 -6.99 26.15
N GLU A 119 5.30 -8.18 26.19
CA GLU A 119 6.47 -8.52 25.38
C GLU A 119 6.06 -9.18 24.05
N GLU A 120 6.55 -8.60 22.95
CA GLU A 120 6.35 -9.12 21.60
C GLU A 120 7.38 -10.23 21.28
N LYS A 121 6.94 -11.45 20.93
CA LYS A 121 7.79 -12.54 20.38
C LYS A 121 7.40 -12.87 18.92
N GLY A 122 8.31 -13.28 18.05
CA GLY A 122 7.96 -13.65 16.65
C GLY A 122 7.11 -14.91 16.54
N PHE A 123 6.50 -15.18 15.37
CA PHE A 123 5.89 -16.48 15.09
C PHE A 123 7.00 -17.55 15.10
N THR A 124 6.86 -18.58 15.93
CA THR A 124 7.66 -19.81 15.80
C THR A 124 7.09 -20.67 14.69
N ASN A 125 7.58 -20.50 13.47
CA ASN A 125 7.36 -21.48 12.40
C ASN A 125 8.61 -22.36 12.30
N ILE A 126 8.43 -23.67 12.40
CA ILE A 126 9.53 -24.64 12.47
C ILE A 126 10.12 -24.91 11.07
N ASP A 127 9.36 -24.64 9.99
CA ASP A 127 9.70 -25.11 8.63
C ASP A 127 10.11 -23.99 7.64
N ASN A 128 10.23 -22.73 8.11
CA ASN A 128 10.60 -21.54 7.31
C ASN A 128 9.97 -21.49 5.90
N LYS A 129 8.67 -21.79 5.81
CA LYS A 129 7.87 -21.76 4.57
C LYS A 129 6.53 -21.10 4.81
N LEU A 130 5.92 -20.61 3.73
CA LEU A 130 4.56 -20.13 3.75
C LEU A 130 3.57 -21.30 3.61
N ASP A 131 2.45 -21.24 4.34
CA ASP A 131 1.35 -22.20 4.20
C ASP A 131 0.77 -22.17 2.79
N GLU A 132 0.94 -23.28 2.07
CA GLU A 132 0.53 -23.41 0.68
C GLU A 132 -0.97 -23.18 0.48
N LYS A 133 -1.81 -23.46 1.50
CA LYS A 133 -3.26 -23.33 1.36
C LYS A 133 -3.66 -21.85 1.30
N VAL A 134 -3.06 -21.02 2.15
CA VAL A 134 -3.22 -19.56 2.12
C VAL A 134 -2.57 -18.94 0.87
N THR A 135 -1.38 -19.37 0.45
CA THR A 135 -0.78 -18.83 -0.79
C THR A 135 -1.62 -19.20 -2.01
N ASN A 136 -2.19 -20.41 -2.07
CA ASN A 136 -3.13 -20.79 -3.14
C ASN A 136 -4.36 -19.88 -3.20
N LEU A 137 -4.92 -19.45 -2.06
CA LEU A 137 -6.02 -18.48 -2.02
C LEU A 137 -5.58 -17.13 -2.61
N MET A 138 -4.42 -16.64 -2.19
CA MET A 138 -3.85 -15.39 -2.69
C MET A 138 -3.59 -15.43 -4.20
N GLU A 139 -2.94 -16.49 -4.69
CA GLU A 139 -2.65 -16.69 -6.11
C GLU A 139 -3.93 -16.77 -6.93
N THR A 140 -4.94 -17.50 -6.45
CA THR A 140 -6.25 -17.59 -7.13
C THR A 140 -6.92 -16.22 -7.20
N LEU A 141 -6.90 -15.44 -6.12
CA LEU A 141 -7.44 -14.07 -6.10
C LEU A 141 -6.77 -13.19 -7.16
N LEU A 142 -5.44 -13.20 -7.20
CA LEU A 142 -4.65 -12.41 -8.16
C LEU A 142 -4.95 -12.79 -9.61
N GLU A 143 -5.06 -14.08 -9.91
CA GLU A 143 -5.38 -14.55 -11.26
C GLU A 143 -6.82 -14.21 -11.68
N GLU A 144 -7.78 -14.26 -10.75
CA GLU A 144 -9.16 -13.82 -11.03
C GLU A 144 -9.25 -12.30 -11.21
N GLU A 145 -8.55 -11.51 -10.40
CA GLU A 145 -8.48 -10.04 -10.59
C GLU A 145 -7.85 -9.68 -11.95
N VAL A 146 -6.84 -10.44 -12.42
CA VAL A 146 -6.24 -10.23 -13.75
C VAL A 146 -7.25 -10.49 -14.88
N LYS A 147 -8.11 -11.50 -14.75
CA LYS A 147 -9.20 -11.73 -15.72
C LYS A 147 -10.18 -10.56 -15.76
N GLU A 148 -10.34 -9.88 -14.64
CA GLU A 148 -11.19 -8.71 -14.46
C GLU A 148 -10.45 -7.37 -14.66
N ASN A 149 -9.38 -7.34 -15.47
CA ASN A 149 -8.59 -6.17 -15.88
C ASN A 149 -7.58 -5.61 -14.87
N PHE A 150 -7.24 -6.33 -13.79
CA PHE A 150 -5.97 -6.08 -13.12
C PHE A 150 -4.81 -6.37 -14.10
N SER A 151 -3.74 -5.59 -14.05
CA SER A 151 -2.62 -5.69 -15.00
C SER A 151 -1.69 -6.86 -14.67
N GLY A 152 -0.89 -6.74 -13.61
CA GLY A 152 0.05 -7.77 -13.21
C GLY A 152 0.98 -7.34 -12.07
N GLY A 153 1.88 -8.24 -11.70
CA GLY A 153 2.82 -7.97 -10.62
C GLY A 153 3.72 -9.14 -10.24
N GLN A 154 4.53 -8.89 -9.22
CA GLN A 154 5.45 -9.83 -8.61
C GLN A 154 5.36 -9.73 -7.08
N ILE A 155 5.53 -10.87 -6.43
CA ILE A 155 5.68 -10.99 -4.99
C ILE A 155 6.98 -11.72 -4.69
N SER A 156 7.76 -11.22 -3.72
CA SER A 156 8.87 -11.97 -3.14
C SER A 156 8.89 -11.84 -1.62
N VAL A 157 9.17 -12.95 -0.93
CA VAL A 157 9.31 -13.00 0.53
C VAL A 157 10.65 -13.62 0.90
N ILE A 158 11.42 -12.89 1.72
CA ILE A 158 12.60 -13.41 2.40
C ILE A 158 12.23 -13.56 3.87
N ARG A 159 12.50 -14.73 4.45
CA ARG A 159 12.37 -14.95 5.90
C ARG A 159 13.60 -15.69 6.39
N ASP A 160 14.12 -15.24 7.54
CA ASP A 160 15.34 -15.80 8.13
C ASP A 160 16.54 -15.81 7.18
N ASN A 161 16.61 -14.81 6.28
CA ASN A 161 17.62 -14.68 5.21
C ASN A 161 17.52 -15.70 4.07
N GLU A 162 16.41 -16.43 3.98
CA GLU A 162 16.13 -17.37 2.89
C GLU A 162 14.99 -16.82 2.03
N ASP A 163 15.12 -16.96 0.71
CA ASP A 163 14.02 -16.69 -0.23
C ASP A 163 12.99 -17.83 -0.07
N ILE A 164 11.84 -17.56 0.52
CA ILE A 164 10.84 -18.60 0.86
C ILE A 164 9.60 -18.57 -0.04
N TYR A 165 9.40 -17.49 -0.80
CA TYR A 165 8.27 -17.36 -1.71
C TYR A 165 8.58 -16.38 -2.82
N ASP A 166 8.17 -16.73 -4.03
CA ASP A 166 8.31 -15.89 -5.22
C ASP A 166 7.21 -16.24 -6.22
N TYR A 167 6.43 -15.24 -6.63
CA TYR A 167 5.25 -15.44 -7.47
C TYR A 167 5.09 -14.28 -8.45
N GLN A 168 4.67 -14.60 -9.68
CA GLN A 168 4.44 -13.64 -10.76
C GLN A 168 3.07 -13.88 -11.36
N PHE A 169 2.36 -12.80 -11.69
CA PHE A 169 1.01 -12.85 -12.23
C PHE A 169 0.77 -11.73 -13.24
N GLY A 170 -0.18 -11.96 -14.14
CA GLY A 170 -0.62 -10.98 -15.13
C GLY A 170 0.45 -10.57 -16.16
N TYR A 171 0.38 -9.32 -16.59
CA TYR A 171 1.00 -8.85 -17.83
C TYR A 171 1.79 -7.54 -17.66
N VAL A 172 2.84 -7.41 -18.47
CA VAL A 172 3.72 -6.24 -18.52
C VAL A 172 2.98 -5.00 -19.02
N ASN A 173 2.04 -5.16 -19.94
CA ASN A 173 1.24 -4.06 -20.49
C ASN A 173 -0.11 -4.58 -21.01
N ASN A 174 -1.17 -3.83 -20.74
CA ASN A 174 -2.54 -4.11 -21.14
C ASN A 174 -2.99 -3.34 -22.39
N PHE A 175 -2.26 -2.29 -22.81
CA PHE A 175 -2.74 -1.34 -23.82
C PHE A 175 -1.74 -1.04 -24.92
N GLU A 176 -2.24 -0.97 -26.15
CA GLU A 176 -1.54 -0.42 -27.29
C GLU A 176 -1.31 1.09 -27.14
N LYS A 177 -0.43 1.63 -27.97
CA LYS A 177 -0.10 3.06 -27.96
C LYS A 177 -1.32 3.97 -28.14
N ASN A 178 -2.29 3.53 -28.94
CA ASN A 178 -3.53 4.25 -29.22
C ASN A 178 -4.60 4.10 -28.11
N GLY A 179 -4.29 3.37 -27.04
CA GLY A 179 -5.16 3.11 -25.90
C GLY A 179 -6.14 1.95 -26.08
N GLU A 180 -6.06 1.21 -27.19
CA GLU A 180 -6.83 -0.03 -27.35
C GLU A 180 -6.23 -1.14 -26.48
N SER A 181 -7.09 -1.98 -25.88
CA SER A 181 -6.62 -3.14 -25.10
C SER A 181 -5.90 -4.13 -26.01
N ILE A 182 -4.73 -4.59 -25.57
CA ILE A 182 -4.01 -5.70 -26.20
C ILE A 182 -4.79 -7.00 -25.91
N PRO A 183 -5.07 -7.86 -26.91
CA PRO A 183 -5.64 -9.19 -26.67
C PRO A 183 -4.81 -10.01 -25.67
N PHE A 184 -5.45 -10.78 -24.79
CA PHE A 184 -4.75 -11.50 -23.71
C PHE A 184 -3.67 -12.47 -24.23
N GLU A 185 -3.89 -13.06 -25.41
CA GLU A 185 -2.96 -13.96 -26.10
C GLU A 185 -1.70 -13.26 -26.63
N ASP A 186 -1.76 -11.94 -26.87
CA ASP A 186 -0.67 -11.14 -27.41
C ASP A 186 0.08 -10.36 -26.31
N ARG A 187 -0.44 -10.33 -25.08
CA ARG A 187 0.19 -9.65 -23.95
C ARG A 187 1.43 -10.41 -23.48
N VAL A 188 2.50 -9.65 -23.21
CA VAL A 188 3.70 -10.17 -22.56
C VAL A 188 3.41 -10.43 -21.08
N LYS A 189 3.62 -11.66 -20.64
CA LYS A 189 3.46 -12.04 -19.23
C LYS A 189 4.55 -11.43 -18.36
N VAL A 190 4.20 -11.09 -17.13
CA VAL A 190 5.21 -10.79 -16.11
C VAL A 190 6.02 -12.05 -15.83
N ASP A 191 7.33 -11.91 -15.81
CA ASP A 191 8.29 -12.94 -15.39
C ASP A 191 9.12 -12.45 -14.20
N GLU A 192 10.03 -13.26 -13.67
CA GLU A 192 10.86 -12.91 -12.51
C GLU A 192 11.88 -11.79 -12.77
N ASN A 193 12.09 -11.41 -14.02
CA ASN A 193 13.07 -10.42 -14.47
C ASN A 193 12.44 -9.08 -14.86
N THR A 194 11.10 -9.03 -14.90
CA THR A 194 10.33 -7.85 -15.24
C THR A 194 10.60 -6.72 -14.24
N LEU A 195 10.94 -5.53 -14.74
CA LEU A 195 11.18 -4.34 -13.93
C LEU A 195 9.88 -3.54 -13.74
N PHE A 196 9.71 -2.99 -12.55
CA PHE A 196 8.60 -2.11 -12.20
C PHE A 196 9.16 -0.75 -11.76
N ASP A 197 8.47 0.33 -12.12
CA ASP A 197 8.74 1.65 -11.53
C ASP A 197 8.38 1.60 -10.04
N LEU A 198 9.37 1.84 -9.17
CA LEU A 198 9.20 1.76 -7.73
C LEU A 198 8.49 2.97 -7.14
N ALA A 199 8.26 4.02 -7.93
CA ALA A 199 7.72 5.29 -7.48
C ALA A 199 8.42 5.73 -6.17
N SER A 200 7.65 5.90 -5.09
CA SER A 200 8.17 6.37 -3.82
C SER A 200 9.06 5.39 -3.05
N ASN A 201 9.12 4.10 -3.41
CA ASN A 201 10.15 3.21 -2.84
C ASN A 201 11.58 3.65 -3.25
N THR A 202 11.73 4.45 -4.31
CA THR A 202 12.99 5.15 -4.66
C THR A 202 13.55 5.94 -3.48
N LYS A 203 12.67 6.60 -2.70
CA LYS A 203 13.06 7.36 -1.52
C LYS A 203 13.89 6.50 -0.57
N MET A 204 13.43 5.28 -0.31
CA MET A 204 14.06 4.39 0.67
C MET A 204 15.36 3.81 0.12
N TYR A 205 15.30 3.24 -1.09
CA TYR A 205 16.38 2.39 -1.58
C TYR A 205 17.50 3.15 -2.28
N ALA A 206 17.19 4.29 -2.92
CA ALA A 206 18.23 5.14 -3.50
C ALA A 206 18.69 6.20 -2.50
N THR A 207 17.79 7.10 -2.10
CA THR A 207 18.15 8.30 -1.35
C THR A 207 18.43 8.02 0.12
N ASN A 208 17.53 7.33 0.81
CA ASN A 208 17.64 7.08 2.25
C ASN A 208 18.82 6.15 2.55
N TYR A 209 19.01 5.08 1.78
CA TYR A 209 20.22 4.24 1.88
C TYR A 209 21.51 5.00 1.62
N SER A 210 21.52 5.88 0.63
CA SER A 210 22.69 6.73 0.37
C SER A 210 23.01 7.61 1.57
N LEU A 211 22.01 8.28 2.14
CA LEU A 211 22.16 9.10 3.36
C LEU A 211 22.61 8.26 4.55
N GLN A 212 21.99 7.11 4.80
CA GLN A 212 22.29 6.24 5.92
C GLN A 212 23.73 5.73 5.88
N LYS A 213 24.21 5.35 4.69
CA LYS A 213 25.62 5.01 4.46
C LYS A 213 26.54 6.22 4.68
N LEU A 214 26.20 7.39 4.16
CA LEU A 214 27.00 8.61 4.34
C LEU A 214 27.06 9.08 5.81
N VAL A 215 26.00 8.85 6.58
CA VAL A 215 25.97 9.08 8.03
C VAL A 215 26.89 8.11 8.75
N TYR A 216 26.82 6.82 8.41
CA TYR A 216 27.74 5.82 8.97
C TYR A 216 29.22 6.14 8.66
N GLU A 217 29.50 6.63 7.45
CA GLU A 217 30.85 7.06 7.04
C GLU A 217 31.29 8.40 7.66
N GLY A 218 30.42 9.07 8.45
CA GLY A 218 30.71 10.36 9.07
C GLY A 218 30.79 11.54 8.09
N LYS A 219 30.29 11.36 6.85
CA LYS A 219 30.26 12.41 5.81
C LYS A 219 29.07 13.34 5.96
N ILE A 220 27.98 12.85 6.55
CA ILE A 220 26.77 13.61 6.86
C ILE A 220 26.44 13.42 8.34
N ASN A 221 26.05 14.49 9.02
CA ASN A 221 25.30 14.39 10.27
C ASN A 221 23.82 14.71 9.98
N ILE A 222 22.89 13.88 10.47
CA ILE A 222 21.45 14.12 10.32
C ILE A 222 20.99 15.42 10.97
N ASP A 223 21.74 15.95 11.94
CA ASP A 223 21.49 17.25 12.57
C ASP A 223 22.20 18.41 11.85
N ASP A 224 22.88 18.14 10.72
CA ASP A 224 23.40 19.21 9.88
C ASP A 224 22.26 20.04 9.29
N LYS A 225 22.44 21.36 9.32
CA LYS A 225 21.58 22.30 8.61
C LYS A 225 21.73 22.11 7.10
N VAL A 226 20.64 22.24 6.36
CA VAL A 226 20.66 22.24 4.88
C VAL A 226 21.60 23.34 4.35
N SER A 227 21.61 24.49 5.02
CA SER A 227 22.45 25.65 4.67
C SER A 227 23.97 25.38 4.74
N LYS A 228 24.40 24.30 5.41
CA LYS A 228 25.78 23.79 5.36
C LYS A 228 26.16 23.34 3.95
N TYR A 229 25.23 22.75 3.21
CA TYR A 229 25.45 22.19 1.88
C TYR A 229 25.08 23.19 0.77
N PHE A 230 24.03 23.98 1.02
CA PHE A 230 23.53 25.02 0.12
C PHE A 230 23.38 26.35 0.89
N PRO A 231 24.43 27.18 1.02
CA PRO A 231 24.36 28.45 1.75
C PRO A 231 23.28 29.42 1.27
N GLU A 232 22.83 29.27 0.03
CA GLU A 232 21.72 29.99 -0.59
C GLU A 232 20.33 29.51 -0.11
N PHE A 233 20.25 28.36 0.57
CA PHE A 233 19.02 27.84 1.15
C PHE A 233 18.62 28.65 2.39
N LYS A 234 17.79 29.66 2.14
CA LYS A 234 17.29 30.60 3.16
C LYS A 234 15.87 31.03 2.84
N ASP A 235 15.19 31.57 3.84
CA ASP A 235 13.88 32.20 3.65
C ASP A 235 14.01 33.47 2.80
N ASP A 236 13.05 33.72 1.91
CA ASP A 236 12.88 35.05 1.31
C ASP A 236 12.41 36.02 2.40
N GLU A 237 12.82 37.29 2.38
CA GLU A 237 12.38 38.31 3.35
C GLU A 237 10.85 38.38 3.45
N LYS A 238 10.15 38.17 2.34
CA LYS A 238 8.68 38.23 2.27
C LYS A 238 7.98 36.92 2.63
N SER A 239 8.71 35.81 2.84
CA SER A 239 8.08 34.54 3.20
C SER A 239 7.28 34.66 4.50
N PRO A 240 6.00 34.27 4.54
CA PRO A 240 5.16 34.40 5.74
C PRO A 240 5.57 33.41 6.84
N ILE A 241 6.13 32.27 6.44
CA ILE A 241 6.68 31.25 7.33
C ILE A 241 8.19 31.22 7.11
N LYS A 242 8.93 31.23 8.21
CA LYS A 242 10.40 31.16 8.25
C LYS A 242 10.84 29.83 8.83
N GLY A 243 12.10 29.47 8.61
CA GLY A 243 12.71 28.31 9.25
C GLY A 243 13.74 27.58 8.39
N LYS A 244 13.91 27.94 7.10
CA LYS A 244 14.87 27.27 6.23
C LYS A 244 16.31 27.34 6.71
N ASN A 245 16.70 28.46 7.33
CA ASN A 245 18.06 28.64 7.83
C ASN A 245 18.44 27.65 8.94
N GLU A 246 17.46 27.18 9.72
CA GLU A 246 17.64 26.27 10.84
C GLU A 246 17.26 24.82 10.51
N MET A 247 16.65 24.59 9.36
CA MET A 247 16.18 23.28 8.91
C MET A 247 17.32 22.28 8.80
N THR A 248 17.15 21.13 9.42
CA THR A 248 18.11 20.03 9.43
C THR A 248 17.74 18.92 8.45
N ILE A 249 18.71 18.05 8.13
CA ILE A 249 18.44 16.83 7.37
C ILE A 249 17.41 15.94 8.08
N ARG A 250 17.43 15.89 9.41
CA ARG A 250 16.46 15.16 10.24
C ARG A 250 15.03 15.64 10.02
N ASP A 251 14.82 16.96 9.96
CA ASP A 251 13.50 17.54 9.73
C ASP A 251 12.96 17.07 8.36
N ILE A 252 13.82 17.09 7.35
CA ILE A 252 13.47 16.65 5.99
C ILE A 252 13.15 15.15 5.95
N LEU A 253 14.00 14.31 6.56
CA LEU A 253 13.80 12.84 6.60
C LEU A 253 12.50 12.43 7.32
N ARG A 254 11.98 13.27 8.22
CA ARG A 254 10.71 13.04 8.94
C ARG A 254 9.51 13.69 8.26
N HIS A 255 9.69 14.30 7.09
CA HIS A 255 8.68 15.10 6.43
C HIS A 255 8.16 16.26 7.31
N GLN A 256 9.05 16.87 8.08
CA GLN A 256 8.76 17.95 9.05
C GLN A 256 9.37 19.28 8.60
N ALA A 257 9.87 19.37 7.38
CA ALA A 257 10.54 20.55 6.85
C ALA A 257 9.61 21.75 6.60
N GLY A 258 8.28 21.58 6.58
CA GLY A 258 7.34 22.68 6.31
C GLY A 258 6.93 22.81 4.84
N PHE A 259 7.48 22.01 3.93
CA PHE A 259 7.18 22.12 2.49
C PHE A 259 5.77 21.64 2.13
N PRO A 260 5.16 22.19 1.06
CA PRO A 260 3.94 21.64 0.48
C PRO A 260 4.19 20.22 -0.07
N ALA A 261 3.13 19.41 -0.14
CA ALA A 261 3.24 18.01 -0.54
C ALA A 261 3.74 17.84 -1.99
N ASP A 262 3.14 18.57 -2.93
CA ASP A 262 3.35 18.37 -4.37
C ASP A 262 3.41 19.70 -5.16
N PRO A 263 4.53 20.44 -5.09
CA PRO A 263 4.74 21.58 -5.97
C PRO A 263 5.06 21.14 -7.41
N GLN A 264 4.30 21.65 -8.38
CA GLN A 264 4.41 21.20 -9.78
C GLN A 264 5.47 21.97 -10.58
N TYR A 265 6.76 21.69 -10.37
CA TYR A 265 7.85 22.34 -11.12
C TYR A 265 7.74 22.18 -12.65
N HIS A 266 7.15 21.07 -13.11
CA HIS A 266 7.00 20.74 -14.52
C HIS A 266 5.80 21.40 -15.21
N ASN A 267 4.86 21.99 -14.45
CA ASN A 267 3.64 22.60 -14.97
C ASN A 267 3.75 24.13 -14.93
N ASN A 268 3.65 24.79 -16.08
CA ASN A 268 3.78 26.24 -16.18
C ASN A 268 2.51 27.01 -15.75
N ASN A 269 1.40 26.31 -15.54
CA ASN A 269 0.11 26.87 -15.13
C ASN A 269 -0.25 26.50 -13.68
N TYR A 270 0.71 26.55 -12.76
CA TYR A 270 0.56 26.17 -11.35
C TYR A 270 0.87 27.36 -10.44
N ASP A 271 0.02 27.66 -9.47
CA ASP A 271 0.25 28.66 -8.43
C ASP A 271 0.69 27.97 -7.13
N LYS A 272 1.88 28.34 -6.66
CA LYS A 272 2.49 27.81 -5.43
C LYS A 272 1.81 28.32 -4.14
N ASP A 273 1.11 29.45 -4.22
CA ASP A 273 0.58 30.13 -3.03
C ASP A 273 -0.75 29.53 -2.57
N ASP A 274 -1.56 29.03 -3.51
CA ASP A 274 -2.80 28.31 -3.21
C ASP A 274 -2.74 26.81 -3.58
N GLY A 275 -1.71 26.38 -4.32
CA GLY A 275 -1.52 25.01 -4.76
C GLY A 275 -2.39 24.59 -5.95
N ASN A 276 -2.98 25.54 -6.68
CA ASN A 276 -3.94 25.29 -7.76
C ASN A 276 -3.37 25.52 -9.15
N ILE A 277 -4.04 24.97 -10.17
CA ILE A 277 -3.68 25.14 -11.58
C ILE A 277 -4.39 26.39 -12.15
N ASN A 278 -3.93 27.59 -11.77
CA ASN A 278 -4.63 28.85 -12.08
C ASN A 278 -3.73 30.08 -12.28
N GLY A 279 -2.40 29.91 -12.37
CA GLY A 279 -1.46 31.03 -12.32
C GLY A 279 -0.16 30.83 -13.10
N VAL A 280 0.71 31.84 -13.05
CA VAL A 280 2.08 31.74 -13.59
C VAL A 280 2.95 31.03 -12.57
N ASN A 281 3.52 29.89 -12.94
CA ASN A 281 4.40 29.16 -12.04
C ASN A 281 5.81 29.76 -12.00
N ASP A 282 6.09 30.58 -10.99
CA ASP A 282 7.41 31.15 -10.73
C ASP A 282 8.47 30.10 -10.33
N LEU A 283 8.04 28.87 -10.01
CA LEU A 283 8.88 27.72 -9.73
C LEU A 283 9.01 26.78 -10.96
N PHE A 284 8.53 27.19 -12.14
CA PHE A 284 8.58 26.35 -13.33
C PHE A 284 10.01 26.04 -13.80
N SER A 285 10.31 24.75 -13.94
CA SER A 285 11.55 24.23 -14.47
C SER A 285 11.35 22.85 -15.12
N GLN A 286 11.93 22.68 -16.30
CA GLN A 286 12.13 21.38 -16.96
C GLN A 286 13.63 21.09 -17.19
N HIS A 287 14.48 21.71 -16.36
CA HIS A 287 15.93 21.58 -16.44
C HIS A 287 16.49 21.36 -15.03
N ARG A 288 17.22 20.26 -14.86
CA ARG A 288 17.70 19.79 -13.55
C ARG A 288 18.40 20.88 -12.71
N GLU A 289 19.32 21.60 -13.33
CA GLU A 289 20.10 22.67 -12.67
C GLU A 289 19.20 23.81 -12.17
N LYS A 290 18.24 24.22 -12.99
CA LYS A 290 17.24 25.23 -12.61
C LYS A 290 16.28 24.67 -11.54
N THR A 291 15.94 23.39 -11.60
CA THR A 291 15.03 22.74 -10.64
C THR A 291 15.60 22.76 -9.23
N LEU A 292 16.93 22.65 -9.04
CA LEU A 292 17.56 22.84 -7.73
C LEU A 292 17.25 24.22 -7.15
N ASP A 293 17.40 25.29 -7.93
CA ASP A 293 17.04 26.65 -7.50
C ASP A 293 15.55 26.74 -7.12
N MET A 294 14.66 26.12 -7.90
CA MET A 294 13.22 26.13 -7.62
C MET A 294 12.87 25.36 -6.34
N VAL A 295 13.52 24.20 -6.10
CA VAL A 295 13.39 23.43 -4.85
C VAL A 295 13.82 24.29 -3.66
N MET A 296 14.98 24.94 -3.74
CA MET A 296 15.47 25.81 -2.66
C MET A 296 14.58 27.03 -2.42
N ARG A 297 13.93 27.56 -3.47
CA ARG A 297 13.01 28.71 -3.39
C ARG A 297 11.57 28.36 -3.02
N THR A 298 11.22 27.08 -2.97
CA THR A 298 9.85 26.63 -2.65
C THR A 298 9.44 27.14 -1.26
N PRO A 299 8.33 27.88 -1.10
CA PRO A 299 7.94 28.44 0.19
C PRO A 299 7.51 27.37 1.19
N LEU A 300 7.67 27.64 2.48
CA LEU A 300 7.11 26.80 3.53
C LEU A 300 5.60 27.05 3.66
N SER A 301 4.84 25.97 3.85
CA SER A 301 3.39 25.95 4.02
C SER A 301 2.94 25.76 5.48
N TYR A 302 3.87 25.34 6.35
CA TYR A 302 3.68 25.26 7.80
C TYR A 302 5.02 25.41 8.53
N GLU A 303 4.97 25.71 9.84
CA GLU A 303 6.16 25.84 10.69
C GLU A 303 6.93 24.52 10.76
N PRO A 304 8.24 24.48 10.46
CA PRO A 304 9.03 23.26 10.56
C PRO A 304 8.93 22.60 11.95
N GLY A 305 8.90 21.27 11.99
CA GLY A 305 8.75 20.49 13.22
C GLY A 305 7.32 20.41 13.79
N SER A 306 6.39 21.29 13.38
CA SER A 306 5.03 21.32 13.96
C SER A 306 4.13 20.15 13.57
N LYS A 307 4.37 19.52 12.41
CA LYS A 307 3.65 18.34 11.91
C LYS A 307 4.45 17.63 10.81
N SER A 308 4.08 16.39 10.50
CA SER A 308 4.64 15.64 9.36
C SER A 308 3.70 15.68 8.15
N VAL A 309 4.17 16.24 7.03
CA VAL A 309 3.46 16.29 5.73
C VAL A 309 4.37 15.71 4.66
N TYR A 310 3.98 14.57 4.10
CA TYR A 310 4.72 13.90 3.04
C TYR A 310 4.91 14.83 1.82
N SER A 311 6.16 15.15 1.50
CA SER A 311 6.52 16.11 0.45
C SER A 311 7.59 15.55 -0.48
N ASP A 312 7.41 15.75 -1.78
CA ASP A 312 8.44 15.40 -2.75
C ASP A 312 9.63 16.36 -2.71
N VAL A 313 9.43 17.61 -2.27
CA VAL A 313 10.50 18.61 -2.09
C VAL A 313 11.58 18.08 -1.16
N ASP A 314 11.15 17.43 -0.08
CA ASP A 314 12.03 16.85 0.92
C ASP A 314 13.05 15.91 0.26
N TYR A 315 12.55 14.95 -0.49
CA TYR A 315 13.41 13.93 -1.09
C TYR A 315 14.14 14.39 -2.34
N MET A 316 13.60 15.35 -3.10
CA MET A 316 14.36 16.03 -4.15
C MET A 316 15.60 16.72 -3.56
N LEU A 317 15.41 17.47 -2.47
CA LEU A 317 16.49 18.17 -1.76
C LEU A 317 17.50 17.20 -1.17
N LEU A 318 17.05 16.13 -0.51
CA LEU A 318 17.94 15.08 0.00
C LEU A 318 18.77 14.42 -1.10
N GLY A 319 18.17 14.15 -2.27
CA GLY A 319 18.89 13.66 -3.44
C GLY A 319 20.02 14.62 -3.83
N PHE A 320 19.75 15.92 -3.93
CA PHE A 320 20.79 16.92 -4.19
C PHE A 320 21.86 17.01 -3.10
N ILE A 321 21.52 16.81 -1.82
CA ILE A 321 22.50 16.76 -0.73
C ILE A 321 23.46 15.57 -0.91
N VAL A 322 22.94 14.39 -1.27
CA VAL A 322 23.78 13.22 -1.59
C VAL A 322 24.76 13.57 -2.71
N GLU A 323 24.29 14.20 -3.78
CA GLU A 323 25.17 14.60 -4.89
C GLU A 323 26.20 15.65 -4.49
N LYS A 324 25.78 16.63 -3.68
CA LYS A 324 26.67 17.68 -3.17
C LYS A 324 27.80 17.11 -2.32
N VAL A 325 27.51 16.13 -1.48
CA VAL A 325 28.47 15.49 -0.57
C VAL A 325 29.40 14.53 -1.30
N THR A 326 28.89 13.81 -2.30
CA THR A 326 29.63 12.74 -3.00
C THR A 326 30.33 13.22 -4.27
N GLY A 327 29.88 14.32 -4.87
CA GLY A 327 30.30 14.77 -6.19
C GLY A 327 29.77 13.89 -7.34
N GLN A 328 28.85 12.96 -7.05
CA GLN A 328 28.28 12.01 -8.02
C GLN A 328 26.78 12.22 -8.15
N ARG A 329 26.21 12.01 -9.34
CA ARG A 329 24.75 11.96 -9.53
C ARG A 329 24.16 10.79 -8.72
N LEU A 330 22.93 10.92 -8.20
CA LEU A 330 22.33 9.93 -7.31
C LEU A 330 22.33 8.50 -7.88
N ASP A 331 22.02 8.34 -9.17
CA ASP A 331 22.04 7.05 -9.86
C ASP A 331 23.45 6.43 -9.90
N LYS A 332 24.49 7.24 -10.10
CA LYS A 332 25.89 6.77 -10.12
C LYS A 332 26.35 6.39 -8.72
N TYR A 333 26.04 7.20 -7.71
CA TYR A 333 26.37 6.87 -6.34
C TYR A 333 25.65 5.59 -5.90
N PHE A 334 24.36 5.44 -6.20
CA PHE A 334 23.60 4.24 -5.89
C PHE A 334 24.16 3.00 -6.60
N ASP A 335 24.45 3.09 -7.90
CA ASP A 335 25.01 1.99 -8.69
C ASP A 335 26.36 1.51 -8.14
N GLU A 336 27.28 2.44 -7.87
CA GLU A 336 28.62 2.11 -7.36
C GLU A 336 28.61 1.57 -5.93
N ASN A 337 27.72 2.07 -5.07
CA ASN A 337 27.75 1.78 -3.64
C ASN A 337 26.76 0.70 -3.21
N PHE A 338 25.74 0.38 -4.02
CA PHE A 338 24.71 -0.60 -3.69
C PHE A 338 24.48 -1.61 -4.80
N ALA A 339 24.13 -1.17 -6.02
CA ALA A 339 23.74 -2.10 -7.09
C ALA A 339 24.88 -3.05 -7.49
N LYS A 340 26.07 -2.52 -7.83
CA LYS A 340 27.25 -3.33 -8.18
C LYS A 340 27.74 -4.23 -7.03
N PRO A 341 27.92 -3.74 -5.79
CA PRO A 341 28.33 -4.59 -4.68
C PRO A 341 27.38 -5.75 -4.38
N LEU A 342 26.08 -5.56 -4.62
CA LEU A 342 25.04 -6.58 -4.41
C LEU A 342 24.76 -7.41 -5.67
N ASN A 343 25.37 -7.08 -6.81
CA ASN A 343 25.08 -7.64 -8.13
C ASN A 343 23.57 -7.58 -8.46
N LEU A 344 22.98 -6.40 -8.26
CA LEU A 344 21.61 -6.10 -8.70
C LEU A 344 21.64 -5.79 -10.19
N ARG A 345 21.10 -6.69 -11.00
CA ARG A 345 21.10 -6.58 -12.46
C ARG A 345 19.81 -5.96 -12.98
N TYR A 346 18.72 -6.05 -12.24
CA TYR A 346 17.39 -5.60 -12.61
C TYR A 346 16.96 -4.37 -11.80
N THR A 347 17.92 -3.68 -11.15
CA THR A 347 17.67 -2.48 -10.35
C THR A 347 18.45 -1.29 -10.92
N THR A 348 17.75 -0.34 -11.55
CA THR A 348 18.40 0.83 -12.19
C THR A 348 17.46 2.02 -12.31
N PHE A 349 18.01 3.22 -12.41
CA PHE A 349 17.29 4.36 -12.98
C PHE A 349 17.28 4.26 -14.51
N ASN A 350 16.34 4.93 -15.18
CA ASN A 350 16.26 5.01 -16.65
C ASN A 350 16.54 3.67 -17.36
N PRO A 351 15.73 2.62 -17.15
CA PRO A 351 16.05 1.26 -17.61
C PRO A 351 16.25 1.17 -19.13
N LEU A 352 15.50 1.93 -19.94
CA LEU A 352 15.68 1.97 -21.40
C LEU A 352 17.07 2.48 -21.81
N GLU A 353 17.64 3.42 -21.05
CA GLU A 353 19.01 3.93 -21.28
C GLU A 353 20.07 2.94 -20.78
N ASN A 354 19.68 1.96 -19.96
CA ASN A 354 20.56 0.96 -19.35
C ASN A 354 20.36 -0.44 -19.95
N GLY A 355 19.86 -0.53 -21.18
CA GLY A 355 19.89 -1.75 -21.98
C GLY A 355 18.68 -2.68 -21.81
N PHE A 356 17.60 -2.23 -21.18
CA PHE A 356 16.35 -2.96 -21.10
C PHE A 356 15.40 -2.61 -22.24
N ASP A 357 14.71 -3.62 -22.76
CA ASP A 357 13.62 -3.43 -23.72
C ASP A 357 12.30 -3.12 -23.00
N LYS A 358 11.38 -2.42 -23.69
CA LYS A 358 10.06 -2.10 -23.14
C LYS A 358 9.31 -3.33 -22.63
N ASN A 359 9.38 -4.46 -23.34
CA ASN A 359 8.71 -5.71 -22.96
C ASN A 359 9.28 -6.35 -21.69
N GLN A 360 10.40 -5.86 -21.16
CA GLN A 360 10.96 -6.28 -19.87
C GLN A 360 10.56 -5.34 -18.73
N ILE A 361 9.78 -4.29 -19.01
CA ILE A 361 9.46 -3.24 -18.06
C ILE A 361 7.96 -3.04 -18.03
N ALA A 362 7.36 -3.23 -16.86
CA ALA A 362 5.94 -3.06 -16.66
C ALA A 362 5.52 -1.62 -16.98
N ALA A 363 4.50 -1.48 -17.83
CA ALA A 363 3.90 -0.20 -18.15
C ALA A 363 3.24 0.39 -16.90
N THR A 364 3.12 1.71 -16.82
CA THR A 364 2.38 2.39 -15.76
C THR A 364 1.13 3.01 -16.36
N GLU A 365 1.00 4.33 -16.37
CA GLU A 365 -0.25 5.00 -16.71
C GLU A 365 -0.59 4.95 -18.22
N LEU A 366 -1.84 4.59 -18.51
CA LEU A 366 -2.46 4.70 -19.83
C LEU A 366 -2.65 6.19 -20.18
N ASN A 367 -2.47 6.56 -21.45
CA ASN A 367 -2.60 7.95 -21.89
C ASN A 367 -1.62 8.93 -21.21
N GLY A 368 -0.42 8.47 -20.84
CA GLY A 368 0.63 9.34 -20.32
C GLY A 368 0.39 9.77 -18.88
N ASN A 369 0.65 11.04 -18.53
CA ASN A 369 0.35 11.59 -17.20
C ASN A 369 -1.01 12.31 -17.16
N THR A 370 -1.85 12.08 -18.18
CA THR A 370 -3.06 12.89 -18.40
C THR A 370 -4.19 12.53 -17.46
N ARG A 371 -4.13 11.39 -16.75
CA ARG A 371 -5.27 10.86 -15.98
C ARG A 371 -6.54 10.80 -16.81
N ASP A 372 -6.42 10.17 -17.96
CA ASP A 372 -7.46 10.10 -19.00
C ASP A 372 -8.02 11.48 -19.37
N GLY A 373 -7.14 12.49 -19.45
CA GLY A 373 -7.46 13.85 -19.87
C GLY A 373 -7.85 14.83 -18.76
N ALA A 374 -7.84 14.43 -17.49
CA ALA A 374 -8.08 15.35 -16.37
C ALA A 374 -6.91 16.31 -16.08
N VAL A 375 -5.69 15.91 -16.43
CA VAL A 375 -4.47 16.68 -16.25
C VAL A 375 -3.93 17.10 -17.61
N ASP A 376 -3.61 18.39 -17.76
CA ASP A 376 -2.97 18.93 -18.96
C ASP A 376 -1.93 19.99 -18.58
N PHE A 377 -0.78 19.93 -19.26
CA PHE A 377 0.22 20.97 -19.25
C PHE A 377 1.05 20.90 -20.54
N LYS A 378 1.75 21.99 -20.83
CA LYS A 378 2.57 22.09 -22.04
C LYS A 378 3.61 20.96 -22.05
N ASN A 379 3.51 20.05 -23.02
CA ASN A 379 4.36 18.87 -23.28
C ASN A 379 4.08 17.58 -22.47
N ILE A 380 2.93 17.50 -21.82
CA ILE A 380 2.49 16.26 -21.16
C ILE A 380 2.55 15.06 -22.10
N ARG A 381 3.11 13.94 -21.62
CA ARG A 381 3.06 12.62 -22.27
C ARG A 381 1.60 12.21 -22.45
N LYS A 382 1.28 11.61 -23.60
CA LYS A 382 -0.07 11.11 -23.95
C LYS A 382 -0.08 9.66 -24.39
N ASP A 383 1.09 9.05 -24.51
CA ASP A 383 1.25 7.63 -24.81
C ASP A 383 1.38 6.86 -23.49
N THR A 384 0.99 5.58 -23.48
CA THR A 384 1.21 4.68 -22.34
C THR A 384 2.66 4.76 -21.85
N ILE A 385 2.85 5.06 -20.56
CA ILE A 385 4.18 5.20 -19.98
C ILE A 385 4.76 3.81 -19.77
N GLN A 386 5.91 3.52 -20.38
CA GLN A 386 6.60 2.23 -20.23
C GLN A 386 8.11 2.42 -20.39
N GLY A 387 8.86 2.01 -19.37
CA GLY A 387 10.32 2.15 -19.32
C GLY A 387 10.85 3.53 -18.93
N GLU A 388 9.96 4.45 -18.60
CA GLU A 388 10.28 5.80 -18.12
C GLU A 388 9.61 6.01 -16.77
N VAL A 389 10.23 6.78 -15.88
CA VAL A 389 9.62 7.12 -14.58
C VAL A 389 8.24 7.77 -14.78
N HIS A 390 7.27 7.31 -13.99
CA HIS A 390 5.90 7.80 -14.00
C HIS A 390 5.81 9.23 -13.46
N ASP A 391 6.44 9.49 -12.31
CA ASP A 391 6.41 10.80 -11.63
C ASP A 391 6.87 11.95 -12.54
N GLU A 392 6.01 12.97 -12.64
CA GLU A 392 6.19 14.09 -13.55
C GLU A 392 7.42 14.94 -13.19
N LYS A 393 7.67 15.17 -11.89
CA LYS A 393 8.81 15.99 -11.46
C LYS A 393 10.12 15.26 -11.75
N ALA A 394 10.19 13.97 -11.50
CA ALA A 394 11.33 13.13 -11.83
C ALA A 394 11.59 13.10 -13.34
N TYR A 395 10.54 12.90 -14.15
CA TYR A 395 10.65 12.84 -15.61
C TYR A 395 11.02 14.20 -16.22
N TYR A 396 10.14 15.19 -16.12
CA TYR A 396 10.27 16.46 -16.85
C TYR A 396 11.31 17.40 -16.24
N ALA A 397 11.52 17.38 -14.92
CA ALA A 397 12.34 18.39 -14.24
C ALA A 397 13.71 17.86 -13.77
N MET A 398 13.89 16.55 -13.70
CA MET A 398 15.09 15.92 -13.12
C MET A 398 15.80 14.94 -14.05
N GLY A 399 15.26 14.66 -15.24
CA GLY A 399 15.88 13.77 -16.22
C GLY A 399 15.84 12.29 -15.81
N GLY A 400 14.77 11.89 -15.11
CA GLY A 400 14.52 10.52 -14.67
C GLY A 400 15.22 10.09 -13.38
N VAL A 401 16.15 10.91 -12.86
CA VAL A 401 16.89 10.63 -11.62
C VAL A 401 16.56 11.68 -10.58
N SER A 402 15.73 11.32 -9.61
CA SER A 402 15.35 12.19 -8.51
C SER A 402 15.34 11.44 -7.19
N GLY A 403 15.54 12.16 -6.09
CA GLY A 403 15.59 11.52 -4.79
C GLY A 403 14.23 10.96 -4.32
N HIS A 404 13.13 11.41 -4.93
CA HIS A 404 11.77 11.03 -4.54
C HIS A 404 11.15 9.94 -5.42
N ALA A 405 11.66 9.70 -6.63
CA ALA A 405 11.17 8.75 -7.63
C ALA A 405 12.21 8.51 -8.76
N GLY A 406 12.08 7.39 -9.49
CA GLY A 406 12.88 7.09 -10.70
C GLY A 406 13.64 5.77 -10.70
N LEU A 407 13.71 5.06 -9.57
CA LEU A 407 14.34 3.76 -9.50
C LEU A 407 13.36 2.68 -9.99
N PHE A 408 13.86 1.75 -10.81
CA PHE A 408 13.16 0.54 -11.22
C PHE A 408 13.80 -0.68 -10.57
N SER A 409 13.01 -1.71 -10.26
CA SER A 409 13.50 -3.01 -9.77
C SER A 409 12.52 -4.14 -10.12
N ASN A 410 12.96 -5.40 -10.01
CA ASN A 410 12.07 -6.54 -9.77
C ASN A 410 11.89 -6.77 -8.25
N SER A 411 10.93 -7.62 -7.87
CA SER A 411 10.60 -7.88 -6.46
C SER A 411 11.74 -8.58 -5.71
N ARG A 412 12.44 -9.52 -6.36
CA ARG A 412 13.54 -10.29 -5.78
C ARG A 412 14.73 -9.40 -5.37
N GLU A 413 15.14 -8.47 -6.24
CA GLU A 413 16.26 -7.58 -5.94
C GLU A 413 15.88 -6.49 -4.93
N LEU A 414 14.64 -6.01 -4.97
CA LEU A 414 14.14 -5.11 -3.95
C LEU A 414 14.07 -5.80 -2.57
N ALA A 415 13.68 -7.08 -2.53
CA ALA A 415 13.68 -7.87 -1.30
C ALA A 415 15.11 -8.04 -0.75
N LYS A 416 16.13 -8.23 -1.60
CA LYS A 416 17.54 -8.25 -1.16
C LYS A 416 17.97 -6.91 -0.54
N LEU A 417 17.56 -5.79 -1.14
CA LEU A 417 17.80 -4.46 -0.58
C LEU A 417 17.10 -4.33 0.77
N ALA A 418 15.80 -4.65 0.86
CA ALA A 418 15.03 -4.65 2.09
C ALA A 418 15.68 -5.50 3.20
N ASN A 419 16.23 -6.67 2.84
CA ASN A 419 16.91 -7.57 3.75
C ASN A 419 18.16 -6.96 4.41
N ILE A 420 18.74 -5.89 3.85
CA ILE A 420 19.83 -5.15 4.51
C ILE A 420 19.37 -4.55 5.83
N MET A 421 18.16 -3.98 5.87
CA MET A 421 17.57 -3.44 7.10
C MET A 421 17.25 -4.56 8.09
N LEU A 422 16.81 -5.72 7.60
CA LEU A 422 16.58 -6.88 8.47
C LEU A 422 17.87 -7.36 9.16
N ASN A 423 19.03 -7.17 8.53
CA ASN A 423 20.34 -7.59 9.03
C ASN A 423 21.21 -6.42 9.52
N GLU A 424 20.60 -5.37 10.06
CA GLU A 424 21.31 -4.28 10.74
C GLU A 424 22.39 -3.61 9.86
N GLY A 425 22.07 -3.40 8.59
CA GLY A 425 22.97 -2.76 7.63
C GLY A 425 23.95 -3.71 6.94
N ARG A 426 23.71 -5.02 7.00
CA ARG A 426 24.58 -6.03 6.38
C ARG A 426 23.87 -6.79 5.28
N TYR A 427 24.63 -7.21 4.28
CA TYR A 427 24.22 -8.25 3.34
C TYR A 427 25.42 -9.12 3.02
N LYS A 428 25.34 -10.41 3.36
CA LYS A 428 26.48 -11.34 3.33
C LYS A 428 27.69 -10.72 4.06
N ASN A 429 28.82 -10.54 3.38
CA ASN A 429 30.04 -9.98 3.95
C ASN A 429 30.14 -8.45 3.87
N ILE A 430 29.15 -7.78 3.26
CA ILE A 430 29.16 -6.33 3.07
C ILE A 430 28.43 -5.67 4.24
N ARG A 431 29.02 -4.59 4.77
CA ARG A 431 28.40 -3.73 5.77
C ARG A 431 28.23 -2.33 5.17
N PHE A 432 26.99 -1.86 5.11
CA PHE A 432 26.62 -0.52 4.65
C PHE A 432 26.51 0.48 5.80
N TRP A 433 26.00 0.03 6.96
CA TRP A 433 25.95 0.79 8.21
C TRP A 433 26.02 -0.14 9.43
N ASP A 434 26.04 0.45 10.63
CA ASP A 434 25.95 -0.28 11.89
C ASP A 434 24.55 -0.21 12.51
N LYS A 435 24.34 -1.03 13.55
CA LYS A 435 23.06 -1.09 14.27
C LYS A 435 22.68 0.27 14.86
N LYS A 436 23.65 1.06 15.35
CA LYS A 436 23.38 2.37 15.94
C LYS A 436 22.81 3.34 14.90
N THR A 437 23.42 3.40 13.71
CA THR A 437 22.90 4.19 12.59
C THR A 437 21.53 3.67 12.15
N GLN A 438 21.33 2.35 12.10
CA GLN A 438 20.02 1.79 11.75
C GLN A 438 18.93 2.15 12.75
N ASP A 439 19.18 1.93 14.04
CA ASP A 439 18.24 2.22 15.12
C ASP A 439 17.79 3.69 15.06
N GLU A 440 18.71 4.61 14.77
CA GLU A 440 18.41 6.02 14.58
C GLU A 440 17.49 6.29 13.37
N PHE A 441 17.71 5.58 12.25
CA PHE A 441 16.91 5.76 11.04
C PHE A 441 15.52 5.15 11.14
N ILE A 442 15.36 4.07 11.91
CA ILE A 442 14.06 3.46 12.10
C ILE A 442 13.32 4.04 13.28
N LYS A 443 13.95 4.74 14.22
CA LYS A 443 13.32 5.29 15.43
C LYS A 443 12.07 6.13 15.10
N ALA A 444 10.98 5.85 15.80
CA ALA A 444 9.71 6.55 15.64
C ALA A 444 9.87 8.04 15.97
N SER A 445 9.28 8.90 15.14
CA SER A 445 9.22 10.33 15.37
C SER A 445 8.25 10.66 16.50
N GLU A 446 8.61 11.63 17.35
CA GLU A 446 7.80 12.06 18.50
C GLU A 446 6.49 12.76 18.07
N VAL A 447 6.50 13.44 16.92
CA VAL A 447 5.33 14.16 16.39
C VAL A 447 4.34 13.21 15.72
N ASN A 448 4.86 12.19 15.04
CA ASN A 448 4.05 11.17 14.38
C ASN A 448 4.82 9.85 14.34
N PRO A 449 4.46 8.86 15.17
CA PRO A 449 5.23 7.64 15.33
C PRO A 449 5.20 6.73 14.09
N SER A 450 4.29 6.97 13.14
CA SER A 450 4.27 6.27 11.84
C SER A 450 5.43 6.68 10.89
N TYR A 451 6.28 7.63 11.28
CA TYR A 451 7.49 7.99 10.54
C TYR A 451 8.75 7.62 11.34
N GLY A 452 9.74 7.05 10.65
CA GLY A 452 11.16 7.08 11.03
C GLY A 452 11.90 8.19 10.28
N LEU A 453 13.23 8.08 10.19
CA LEU A 453 14.01 8.85 9.21
C LEU A 453 13.86 8.17 7.86
N GLY A 454 12.85 8.61 7.13
CA GLY A 454 12.44 8.13 5.81
C GLY A 454 11.45 6.97 5.80
N TRP A 455 11.56 6.02 6.72
CA TRP A 455 10.68 4.85 6.72
C TRP A 455 9.27 5.16 7.22
N ARG A 456 8.25 4.52 6.63
CA ARG A 456 6.95 4.35 7.31
C ARG A 456 7.07 3.26 8.37
N ARG A 457 6.34 3.41 9.46
CA ARG A 457 6.30 2.44 10.57
C ARG A 457 4.87 1.99 10.85
N MET A 458 4.73 0.74 11.26
CA MET A 458 3.47 0.23 11.83
C MET A 458 3.13 1.00 13.12
N ALA A 459 4.06 1.04 14.07
CA ALA A 459 4.00 1.83 15.30
C ALA A 459 2.66 1.73 16.05
N ASP A 460 1.80 2.75 15.92
CA ASP A 460 0.48 2.83 16.55
C ASP A 460 -0.66 2.22 15.72
N GLY A 461 -0.35 1.57 14.59
CA GLY A 461 -1.30 0.86 13.73
C GLY A 461 -1.79 1.65 12.52
N ARG A 462 -1.37 2.91 12.32
CA ARG A 462 -1.81 3.76 11.19
C ARG A 462 -1.53 3.20 9.80
N TYR A 463 -0.60 2.25 9.69
CA TYR A 463 -0.23 1.58 8.43
C TYR A 463 -0.76 0.14 8.33
N ALA A 464 -1.65 -0.29 9.23
CA ALA A 464 -2.28 -1.60 9.20
C ALA A 464 -2.93 -1.93 7.84
N TRP A 465 -3.55 -0.94 7.21
CA TRP A 465 -4.19 -1.06 5.90
C TRP A 465 -3.24 -1.56 4.80
N ALA A 466 -1.93 -1.31 4.92
CA ALA A 466 -0.91 -1.75 3.96
C ALA A 466 0.02 -2.84 4.50
N PHE A 467 0.33 -2.82 5.80
CA PHE A 467 1.29 -3.74 6.42
C PHE A 467 0.62 -4.97 7.05
N SER A 468 -0.72 -5.00 7.15
CA SER A 468 -1.52 -5.94 7.96
C SER A 468 -1.56 -5.60 9.45
N ASN A 469 -2.71 -5.90 10.09
CA ASN A 469 -2.87 -5.87 11.55
C ASN A 469 -2.07 -6.97 12.28
N LEU A 470 -1.54 -7.95 11.56
CA LEU A 470 -0.71 -9.02 12.10
C LEU A 470 0.78 -8.66 12.20
N ALA A 471 1.17 -7.52 11.60
CA ALA A 471 2.54 -7.00 11.63
C ALA A 471 2.93 -6.52 13.03
N SER A 472 4.21 -6.68 13.41
CA SER A 472 4.73 -6.10 14.65
C SER A 472 4.68 -4.57 14.60
N SER A 473 4.52 -3.93 15.76
CA SER A 473 4.68 -2.48 15.93
C SER A 473 6.06 -1.96 15.45
N ASN A 474 7.06 -2.84 15.40
CA ASN A 474 8.40 -2.54 14.90
C ASN A 474 8.53 -2.56 13.38
N THR A 475 7.53 -3.04 12.65
CA THR A 475 7.54 -3.14 11.20
C THR A 475 7.77 -1.79 10.56
N ILE A 476 8.64 -1.77 9.55
CA ILE A 476 8.89 -0.62 8.69
C ILE A 476 8.60 -0.97 7.23
N GLY A 477 8.38 0.05 6.40
CA GLY A 477 8.12 -0.18 4.99
C GLY A 477 7.85 1.10 4.23
N HIS A 478 7.38 0.97 2.98
CA HIS A 478 6.92 2.09 2.18
C HIS A 478 6.03 1.61 1.01
N THR A 479 5.04 2.42 0.65
CA THR A 479 4.20 2.21 -0.55
C THR A 479 4.68 3.11 -1.71
N GLY A 480 4.25 2.82 -2.94
CA GLY A 480 4.53 3.64 -4.11
C GLY A 480 3.31 3.75 -5.01
N TRP A 481 3.18 4.91 -5.64
CA TRP A 481 2.01 5.28 -6.43
C TRP A 481 1.64 4.24 -7.49
N THR A 482 2.64 3.72 -8.18
CA THR A 482 2.53 2.75 -9.28
C THR A 482 1.98 1.39 -8.85
N GLY A 483 1.95 1.11 -7.54
CA GLY A 483 1.50 -0.17 -7.00
C GLY A 483 2.56 -1.00 -6.27
N SER A 484 3.65 -0.35 -5.82
CA SER A 484 4.71 -1.02 -5.06
C SER A 484 4.46 -0.96 -3.55
N LEU A 485 4.76 -2.04 -2.84
CA LEU A 485 4.82 -2.11 -1.38
C LEU A 485 6.10 -2.87 -0.98
N THR A 486 6.81 -2.35 0.02
CA THR A 486 7.78 -3.15 0.79
C THR A 486 7.45 -3.12 2.27
N VAL A 487 7.54 -4.28 2.91
CA VAL A 487 7.35 -4.51 4.35
C VAL A 487 8.59 -5.21 4.90
N ILE A 488 9.10 -4.75 6.04
CA ILE A 488 10.26 -5.30 6.76
C ILE A 488 9.83 -5.46 8.22
N ASP A 489 9.57 -6.69 8.65
CA ASP A 489 9.21 -7.01 10.01
C ASP A 489 10.39 -7.71 10.71
N PRO A 490 11.13 -6.98 11.58
CA PRO A 490 12.27 -7.55 12.28
C PRO A 490 11.89 -8.63 13.28
N LEU A 491 10.66 -8.61 13.80
CA LEU A 491 10.18 -9.61 14.76
C LEU A 491 9.91 -10.95 14.07
N GLU A 492 9.31 -10.90 12.87
CA GLU A 492 9.09 -12.09 12.05
C GLU A 492 10.31 -12.50 11.22
N ARG A 493 11.39 -11.72 11.33
CA ARG A 493 12.60 -11.86 10.51
C ARG A 493 12.27 -11.97 9.02
N MET A 494 11.34 -11.14 8.57
CA MET A 494 10.73 -11.23 7.26
C MET A 494 10.84 -9.90 6.50
N THR A 495 11.08 -9.98 5.20
CA THR A 495 10.80 -8.92 4.24
C THR A 495 9.85 -9.41 3.17
N PHE A 496 8.84 -8.63 2.85
CA PHE A 496 7.89 -8.91 1.77
C PHE A 496 7.83 -7.72 0.81
N VAL A 497 7.90 -8.01 -0.48
CA VAL A 497 7.78 -7.04 -1.56
C VAL A 497 6.63 -7.45 -2.48
N LEU A 498 5.75 -6.50 -2.77
CA LEU A 498 4.73 -6.58 -3.81
C LEU A 498 4.97 -5.46 -4.81
N LEU A 499 5.25 -5.80 -6.06
CA LEU A 499 5.34 -4.83 -7.16
C LEU A 499 4.20 -5.09 -8.12
N THR A 500 3.39 -4.08 -8.41
CA THR A 500 2.34 -4.17 -9.41
C THR A 500 2.45 -3.01 -10.38
N ASN A 501 1.87 -3.18 -11.57
CA ASN A 501 1.62 -2.11 -12.51
C ASN A 501 0.15 -1.69 -12.48
N LYS A 502 -0.47 -1.58 -11.30
CA LYS A 502 -1.91 -1.32 -11.16
C LYS A 502 -2.40 -0.01 -11.81
N LYS A 503 -1.49 0.93 -12.11
CA LYS A 503 -1.81 2.15 -12.85
C LYS A 503 -1.90 1.95 -14.37
N ASN A 504 -1.59 0.75 -14.87
CA ASN A 504 -1.80 0.34 -16.25
C ASN A 504 -3.25 -0.09 -16.49
N GLY A 505 -4.13 0.89 -16.36
CA GLY A 505 -5.57 0.81 -16.47
C GLY A 505 -6.15 2.19 -16.74
N TYR A 506 -7.46 2.26 -16.97
CA TYR A 506 -8.17 3.53 -17.06
C TYR A 506 -8.46 4.11 -15.67
N VAL A 507 -8.69 5.42 -15.63
CA VAL A 507 -9.21 6.16 -14.48
C VAL A 507 -10.72 5.96 -14.43
N LEU A 508 -11.26 5.56 -13.28
CA LEU A 508 -12.69 5.22 -13.16
C LEU A 508 -13.61 6.40 -13.44
N ASP A 509 -13.35 7.52 -12.77
CA ASP A 509 -14.00 8.79 -13.05
C ASP A 509 -12.97 9.90 -12.93
N ASN A 510 -12.52 10.39 -14.08
CA ASN A 510 -11.50 11.43 -14.17
C ASN A 510 -11.99 12.81 -13.69
N LYS A 511 -13.30 13.02 -13.51
CA LYS A 511 -13.89 14.26 -12.98
C LYS A 511 -14.06 14.20 -11.48
N GLU A 512 -14.45 13.04 -10.94
CA GLU A 512 -14.62 12.83 -9.51
C GLU A 512 -13.26 12.65 -8.83
N ASN A 513 -12.46 11.70 -9.31
CA ASN A 513 -11.16 11.40 -8.72
C ASN A 513 -10.14 10.96 -9.80
N PRO A 514 -9.35 11.91 -10.37
CA PRO A 514 -8.35 11.61 -11.39
C PRO A 514 -7.16 10.77 -10.87
N ASN A 515 -7.16 10.45 -9.58
CA ASN A 515 -6.14 9.64 -8.92
C ASN A 515 -6.55 8.18 -8.72
N TYR A 516 -7.80 7.82 -9.01
CA TYR A 516 -8.36 6.51 -8.74
C TYR A 516 -8.52 5.71 -10.03
N PHE A 517 -7.63 4.76 -10.21
CA PHE A 517 -7.56 3.87 -11.37
C PHE A 517 -8.41 2.63 -11.12
N TYR A 518 -8.82 1.99 -12.20
CA TYR A 518 -9.63 0.79 -12.15
C TYR A 518 -9.10 -0.26 -11.15
N ALA A 519 -7.82 -0.60 -11.24
CA ALA A 519 -7.22 -1.61 -10.37
C ALA A 519 -7.04 -1.15 -8.91
N ASP A 520 -7.22 0.14 -8.58
CA ASP A 520 -7.23 0.58 -7.17
C ASP A 520 -8.46 0.05 -6.40
N ALA A 521 -9.53 -0.31 -7.11
CA ALA A 521 -10.71 -0.92 -6.52
C ALA A 521 -10.54 -2.39 -6.12
N SER A 522 -9.51 -3.04 -6.62
CA SER A 522 -9.22 -4.45 -6.32
C SER A 522 -8.63 -4.66 -4.93
N LYS A 523 -8.81 -5.85 -4.35
CA LYS A 523 -8.25 -6.19 -3.03
C LYS A 523 -6.73 -6.21 -3.05
N SER A 524 -6.13 -6.65 -4.15
CA SER A 524 -4.68 -6.59 -4.30
C SER A 524 -4.15 -5.18 -4.55
N GLY A 525 -4.95 -4.33 -5.20
CA GLY A 525 -4.64 -2.90 -5.40
C GLY A 525 -4.56 -2.09 -4.11
N GLY A 526 -5.31 -2.49 -3.08
CA GLY A 526 -5.30 -1.89 -1.74
C GLY A 526 -4.16 -2.37 -0.82
N TYR A 527 -3.36 -3.36 -1.24
CA TYR A 527 -2.27 -4.02 -0.49
C TYR A 527 -2.67 -4.84 0.75
N GLY A 528 -3.67 -4.41 1.51
CA GLY A 528 -4.02 -4.98 2.81
C GLY A 528 -4.41 -6.46 2.78
N ALA A 529 -5.13 -6.89 1.74
CA ALA A 529 -5.50 -8.29 1.56
C ALA A 529 -4.26 -9.18 1.33
N VAL A 530 -3.40 -8.79 0.38
CA VAL A 530 -2.17 -9.54 0.05
C VAL A 530 -1.23 -9.58 1.25
N SER A 531 -0.96 -8.45 1.89
CA SER A 531 -0.09 -8.41 3.09
C SER A 531 -0.64 -9.29 4.21
N THR A 532 -1.95 -9.25 4.48
CA THR A 532 -2.58 -10.08 5.51
C THR A 532 -2.51 -11.57 5.18
N LEU A 533 -2.70 -11.96 3.92
CA LEU A 533 -2.54 -13.35 3.49
C LEU A 533 -1.08 -13.83 3.64
N ILE A 534 -0.08 -12.99 3.33
CA ILE A 534 1.32 -13.31 3.60
C ILE A 534 1.56 -13.55 5.10
N TYR A 535 1.10 -12.65 5.99
CA TYR A 535 1.25 -12.87 7.43
C TYR A 535 0.51 -14.13 7.92
N LYS A 536 -0.70 -14.39 7.41
CA LYS A 536 -1.44 -15.62 7.74
C LYS A 536 -0.72 -16.87 7.29
N SER A 537 -0.04 -16.83 6.16
CA SER A 537 0.74 -17.96 5.69
C SER A 537 1.99 -18.26 6.53
N LEU A 538 2.35 -17.43 7.53
CA LEU A 538 3.45 -17.70 8.44
C LEU A 538 3.16 -18.78 9.48
N GLN A 539 1.91 -19.23 9.60
CA GLN A 539 1.46 -20.32 10.47
C GLN A 539 0.73 -21.39 9.66
N ASP A 540 0.64 -22.62 10.19
CA ASP A 540 -0.22 -23.64 9.59
C ASP A 540 -1.69 -23.27 9.83
N ASN A 541 -2.48 -23.25 8.77
CA ASN A 541 -3.89 -22.91 8.83
C ASN A 541 -4.72 -24.14 8.43
N SER A 542 -5.91 -24.29 9.02
CA SER A 542 -6.81 -25.36 8.62
C SER A 542 -7.46 -25.06 7.26
N LYS A 543 -8.01 -26.09 6.60
CA LYS A 543 -8.76 -25.90 5.34
C LYS A 543 -10.00 -25.03 5.57
N GLU A 544 -10.61 -25.19 6.74
CA GLU A 544 -11.78 -24.43 7.19
C GLU A 544 -11.46 -22.94 7.30
N LEU A 545 -10.29 -22.56 7.84
CA LEU A 545 -9.87 -21.17 7.88
C LEU A 545 -9.72 -20.59 6.47
N VAL A 546 -9.09 -21.32 5.56
CA VAL A 546 -8.85 -20.84 4.18
C VAL A 546 -10.18 -20.65 3.43
N MET A 547 -11.13 -21.56 3.61
CA MET A 547 -12.48 -21.40 3.08
C MET A 547 -13.21 -20.22 3.74
N ALA A 548 -13.05 -20.02 5.05
CA ALA A 548 -13.65 -18.89 5.77
C ALA A 548 -13.08 -17.54 5.32
N LEU A 549 -11.77 -17.45 5.04
CA LEU A 549 -11.12 -16.27 4.46
C LEU A 549 -11.68 -15.93 3.07
N ALA A 550 -11.81 -16.93 2.21
CA ALA A 550 -12.36 -16.76 0.87
C ALA A 550 -13.83 -16.29 0.91
N ASN A 551 -14.60 -16.83 1.87
CA ASN A 551 -15.95 -16.38 2.16
C ASN A 551 -15.98 -14.94 2.67
N GLU A 552 -15.11 -14.58 3.61
CA GLU A 552 -15.08 -13.24 4.21
C GLU A 552 -14.77 -12.17 3.14
N LEU A 553 -13.84 -12.44 2.21
CA LEU A 553 -13.61 -11.57 1.06
C LEU A 553 -14.90 -11.33 0.26
N ALA A 554 -15.64 -12.40 -0.05
CA ALA A 554 -16.86 -12.31 -0.85
C ALA A 554 -17.98 -11.57 -0.11
N ILE A 555 -18.25 -11.98 1.13
CA ILE A 555 -19.31 -11.41 1.98
C ILE A 555 -18.99 -9.95 2.31
N GLY A 556 -17.73 -9.66 2.67
CA GLY A 556 -17.28 -8.31 2.97
C GLY A 556 -17.48 -7.37 1.78
N GLN A 557 -17.04 -7.79 0.59
CA GLN A 557 -17.20 -6.96 -0.62
C GLN A 557 -18.67 -6.77 -0.96
N GLU A 558 -19.48 -7.81 -0.84
CA GLU A 558 -20.92 -7.74 -1.09
C GLU A 558 -21.62 -6.76 -0.16
N ARG A 559 -21.30 -6.78 1.14
CA ARG A 559 -21.80 -5.80 2.11
C ARG A 559 -21.39 -4.39 1.71
N MET A 560 -20.13 -4.20 1.28
CA MET A 560 -19.65 -2.88 0.87
C MET A 560 -20.42 -2.34 -0.33
N LEU A 561 -20.69 -3.18 -1.33
CA LEU A 561 -21.47 -2.82 -2.50
C LEU A 561 -22.93 -2.45 -2.18
N LYS A 562 -23.54 -3.13 -1.19
CA LYS A 562 -24.94 -2.91 -0.82
C LYS A 562 -25.15 -1.69 0.07
N ASP A 563 -24.28 -1.53 1.06
CA ASP A 563 -24.57 -0.68 2.22
C ASP A 563 -23.76 0.62 2.25
N LYS A 564 -22.64 0.72 1.51
CA LYS A 564 -21.77 1.92 1.50
C LYS A 564 -22.17 2.86 0.37
N GLU A 565 -22.75 4.01 0.74
CA GLU A 565 -23.15 5.05 -0.21
C GLU A 565 -21.96 5.48 -1.09
N GLY A 566 -22.17 5.53 -2.41
CA GLY A 566 -21.13 5.90 -3.39
C GLY A 566 -20.04 4.84 -3.60
N PHE A 567 -20.16 3.65 -3.03
CA PHE A 567 -19.16 2.58 -3.20
C PHE A 567 -19.39 1.75 -4.46
N LEU A 568 -20.61 1.62 -4.97
CA LEU A 568 -20.87 0.80 -6.16
C LEU A 568 -20.36 1.48 -7.43
N ASP A 569 -19.42 0.85 -8.11
CA ASP A 569 -18.98 1.16 -9.48
C ASP A 569 -18.62 -0.12 -10.25
N GLU A 570 -18.31 0.03 -11.54
CA GLU A 570 -17.96 -1.09 -12.43
C GLU A 570 -16.75 -1.90 -11.91
N ALA A 571 -15.69 -1.24 -11.44
CA ALA A 571 -14.48 -1.93 -11.01
C ALA A 571 -14.71 -2.72 -9.73
N ARG A 572 -15.49 -2.20 -8.79
CA ARG A 572 -15.81 -2.91 -7.55
C ARG A 572 -16.79 -4.05 -7.77
N LEU A 573 -17.64 -3.96 -8.80
CA LEU A 573 -18.47 -5.07 -9.23
C LEU A 573 -17.63 -6.18 -9.86
N ASN A 574 -16.66 -5.83 -10.70
CA ASN A 574 -15.77 -6.80 -11.33
C ASN A 574 -14.79 -7.42 -10.31
N ASP A 575 -14.29 -6.65 -9.34
CA ASP A 575 -13.55 -7.16 -8.18
C ASP A 575 -14.41 -8.16 -7.38
N TYR A 576 -15.69 -7.88 -7.16
CA TYR A 576 -16.61 -8.83 -6.52
C TYR A 576 -16.78 -10.13 -7.34
N ILE A 577 -16.82 -10.04 -8.68
CA ILE A 577 -16.85 -11.23 -9.56
C ILE A 577 -15.58 -12.04 -9.39
N ALA A 578 -14.40 -11.40 -9.41
CA ALA A 578 -13.11 -12.06 -9.20
C ALA A 578 -13.05 -12.78 -7.84
N ILE A 579 -13.48 -12.10 -6.77
CA ILE A 579 -13.55 -12.66 -5.42
C ILE A 579 -14.53 -13.83 -5.35
N LYS A 580 -15.69 -13.73 -5.98
CA LYS A 580 -16.70 -14.80 -5.98
C LYS A 580 -16.17 -16.05 -6.70
N ASN A 581 -15.51 -15.88 -7.84
CA ASN A 581 -14.87 -16.99 -8.55
C ASN A 581 -13.76 -17.62 -7.71
N THR A 582 -12.94 -16.78 -7.06
CA THR A 582 -11.90 -17.22 -6.12
C THR A 582 -12.50 -18.08 -5.02
N ASN A 583 -13.57 -17.61 -4.38
CA ASN A 583 -14.26 -18.34 -3.33
C ASN A 583 -14.77 -19.71 -3.82
N GLN A 584 -15.39 -19.76 -5.01
CA GLN A 584 -15.85 -21.01 -5.59
C GLN A 584 -14.70 -22.00 -5.86
N ILE A 585 -13.61 -21.54 -6.46
CA ILE A 585 -12.43 -22.37 -6.76
C ILE A 585 -11.84 -22.95 -5.47
N ILE A 586 -11.75 -22.14 -4.41
CA ILE A 586 -11.19 -22.55 -3.12
C ILE A 586 -12.09 -23.54 -2.41
N LYS A 587 -13.42 -23.36 -2.46
CA LYS A 587 -14.40 -24.34 -1.97
C LYS A 587 -14.27 -25.66 -2.71
N ASP A 588 -14.29 -25.64 -4.04
CA ASP A 588 -14.21 -26.86 -4.85
C ASP A 588 -12.92 -27.65 -4.57
N LYS A 589 -11.82 -26.93 -4.32
CA LYS A 589 -10.51 -27.52 -3.99
C LYS A 589 -10.46 -28.17 -2.61
N TYR A 590 -11.02 -27.55 -1.58
CA TYR A 590 -10.84 -28.02 -0.20
C TYR A 590 -12.04 -28.78 0.38
N GLN A 591 -13.26 -28.50 -0.07
CA GLN A 591 -14.48 -29.19 0.39
C GLN A 591 -14.52 -30.65 -0.09
N ASN A 592 -14.07 -30.93 -1.32
CA ASN A 592 -14.11 -32.27 -1.94
C ASN A 592 -12.98 -33.23 -1.47
N THR A 593 -12.18 -32.86 -0.47
CA THR A 593 -10.98 -33.62 -0.06
C THR A 593 -11.02 -34.17 1.37
N SER A 594 -12.18 -34.22 2.03
CA SER A 594 -12.29 -34.74 3.40
C SER A 594 -13.38 -35.81 3.54
N GLU A 595 -13.01 -36.97 4.09
CA GLU A 595 -13.94 -37.92 4.74
C GLU A 595 -14.45 -37.39 6.10
N GLU A 596 -14.03 -36.18 6.50
CA GLU A 596 -14.31 -35.52 7.78
C GLU A 596 -15.23 -34.28 7.64
N ALA A 597 -15.98 -34.17 6.55
CA ALA A 597 -16.94 -33.07 6.31
C ALA A 597 -18.22 -33.19 7.15
N SER A 598 -18.11 -33.35 8.49
CA SER A 598 -19.27 -33.52 9.37
C SER A 598 -19.42 -32.50 10.50
N SER A 599 -18.65 -31.40 10.54
CA SER A 599 -18.85 -30.35 11.55
C SER A 599 -19.22 -28.96 11.00
N ILE A 600 -19.19 -28.73 9.69
CA ILE A 600 -19.66 -27.47 9.11
C ILE A 600 -21.01 -27.72 8.44
N ASP A 601 -22.09 -27.24 9.07
CA ASP A 601 -23.45 -27.36 8.57
C ASP A 601 -23.64 -26.52 7.30
N ASP A 602 -23.69 -27.18 6.14
CA ASP A 602 -24.02 -26.57 4.84
C ASP A 602 -25.36 -25.81 4.85
N LYS A 603 -26.26 -26.05 5.81
CA LYS A 603 -27.53 -25.32 5.96
C LYS A 603 -27.39 -23.93 6.59
N LYS A 604 -26.20 -23.52 7.03
CA LYS A 604 -25.94 -22.21 7.68
C LYS A 604 -25.75 -21.05 6.68
N TYR A 605 -25.83 -21.30 5.37
CA TYR A 605 -25.44 -20.37 4.30
C TYR A 605 -26.55 -20.24 3.25
N ASP A 606 -27.21 -19.07 3.19
CA ASP A 606 -28.23 -18.74 2.20
C ASP A 606 -27.57 -18.21 0.92
N TYR A 607 -27.31 -19.10 -0.03
CA TYR A 607 -26.79 -18.76 -1.36
C TYR A 607 -27.89 -18.29 -2.34
N ASP A 608 -29.17 -18.50 -2.02
CA ASP A 608 -30.29 -18.31 -2.95
C ASP A 608 -30.74 -16.85 -3.05
N THR A 609 -30.51 -16.04 -2.02
CA THR A 609 -30.80 -14.59 -2.06
C THR A 609 -29.85 -13.81 -3.00
N LEU A 610 -28.70 -14.38 -3.36
CA LEU A 610 -27.62 -13.70 -4.13
C LEU A 610 -27.70 -13.90 -5.64
N GLU A 611 -28.33 -14.98 -6.10
CA GLU A 611 -28.58 -15.17 -7.53
C GLU A 611 -29.55 -14.10 -8.06
N ASN A 612 -30.47 -13.63 -7.21
CA ASN A 612 -31.38 -12.53 -7.50
C ASN A 612 -30.69 -11.16 -7.47
N THR A 613 -29.73 -10.91 -6.57
CA THR A 613 -28.92 -9.68 -6.61
C THR A 613 -28.02 -9.63 -7.85
N SER A 614 -27.50 -10.77 -8.32
CA SER A 614 -26.77 -10.83 -9.59
C SER A 614 -27.67 -10.56 -10.82
N LYS A 615 -28.95 -10.97 -10.77
CA LYS A 615 -29.94 -10.64 -11.81
C LYS A 615 -30.33 -9.16 -11.79
N GLU A 616 -30.36 -8.53 -10.62
CA GLU A 616 -30.54 -7.07 -10.49
C GLU A 616 -29.29 -6.28 -10.92
N ALA A 617 -28.08 -6.79 -10.69
CA ALA A 617 -26.84 -6.21 -11.21
C ALA A 617 -26.74 -6.35 -12.75
N LYS A 618 -27.21 -7.47 -13.32
CA LYS A 618 -27.32 -7.65 -14.78
C LYS A 618 -28.33 -6.71 -15.45
N LEU A 619 -29.23 -6.05 -14.71
CA LEU A 619 -30.05 -4.97 -15.28
C LEU A 619 -29.23 -3.69 -15.53
N VAL A 620 -28.07 -3.53 -14.87
CA VAL A 620 -27.12 -2.42 -15.09
C VAL A 620 -26.26 -2.66 -16.33
N GLU A 621 -26.03 -3.91 -16.76
CA GLU A 621 -25.27 -4.31 -17.97
C GLU A 621 -25.89 -3.83 -19.31
N SER A 622 -27.03 -3.12 -19.30
CA SER A 622 -27.53 -2.44 -20.50
C SER A 622 -26.86 -1.08 -20.78
N PHE A 623 -25.95 -0.62 -19.92
CA PHE A 623 -25.14 0.57 -20.15
C PHE A 623 -23.88 0.25 -20.97
N ASN A 624 -24.03 0.34 -22.30
CA ASN A 624 -22.89 0.39 -23.22
C ASN A 624 -22.34 1.84 -23.24
N PRO A 625 -21.06 2.12 -22.90
CA PRO A 625 -20.54 3.49 -22.83
C PRO A 625 -20.35 4.16 -24.22
N LYS A 626 -20.71 3.51 -25.33
CA LYS A 626 -20.39 3.97 -26.69
C LYS A 626 -21.44 4.82 -27.43
N THR A 627 -22.42 5.42 -26.77
CA THR A 627 -23.26 6.44 -27.44
C THR A 627 -23.05 7.80 -26.82
N GLY A 628 -22.43 8.67 -27.61
CA GLY A 628 -22.13 10.05 -27.25
C GLY A 628 -23.36 10.88 -26.89
N VAL A 629 -23.02 12.01 -26.25
CA VAL A 629 -23.84 13.20 -25.97
C VAL A 629 -25.05 13.33 -26.91
N ASP A 630 -26.22 12.93 -26.42
CA ASP A 630 -27.55 13.54 -26.63
C ASP A 630 -28.64 12.59 -26.12
N GLY A 631 -28.94 12.68 -24.82
CA GLY A 631 -29.97 11.84 -24.21
C GLY A 631 -30.06 11.88 -22.68
N LEU A 632 -29.63 12.97 -22.02
CA LEU A 632 -30.02 13.21 -20.64
C LEU A 632 -31.37 13.94 -20.63
N ILE A 633 -32.22 13.65 -19.63
CA ILE A 633 -33.62 14.10 -19.39
C ILE A 633 -34.62 13.04 -19.90
N PRO A 634 -34.71 11.83 -19.29
CA PRO A 634 -35.59 11.63 -18.13
C PRO A 634 -35.25 10.43 -17.18
N LEU A 635 -33.97 10.11 -16.91
CA LEU A 635 -33.59 8.95 -16.06
C LEU A 635 -33.34 9.24 -14.57
N ILE A 636 -33.29 10.52 -14.17
CA ILE A 636 -33.16 10.91 -12.76
C ILE A 636 -34.47 10.66 -11.97
N GLY A 637 -35.61 10.49 -12.65
CA GLY A 637 -36.92 10.28 -12.01
C GLY A 637 -37.17 8.86 -11.48
N LEU A 638 -36.42 7.85 -11.92
CA LEU A 638 -36.63 6.45 -11.53
C LEU A 638 -35.74 5.99 -10.36
N ALA A 639 -34.52 6.52 -10.24
CA ALA A 639 -33.64 6.23 -9.09
C ALA A 639 -34.13 6.88 -7.78
N LEU A 640 -34.84 8.00 -7.86
CA LEU A 640 -35.41 8.68 -6.69
C LEU A 640 -36.73 8.05 -6.21
N SER A 641 -37.42 7.25 -7.03
CA SER A 641 -38.68 6.60 -6.63
C SER A 641 -38.47 5.27 -5.90
N SER A 642 -37.40 4.53 -6.20
CA SER A 642 -37.00 3.31 -5.47
C SER A 642 -36.48 3.61 -4.06
N ALA A 643 -35.71 4.69 -3.88
CA ALA A 643 -35.26 5.15 -2.56
C ALA A 643 -36.42 5.62 -1.65
N PHE A 644 -37.51 6.13 -2.22
CA PHE A 644 -38.71 6.53 -1.46
C PHE A 644 -39.65 5.36 -1.15
N ALA A 645 -39.69 4.32 -1.99
CA ALA A 645 -40.52 3.15 -1.76
C ALA A 645 -40.02 2.29 -0.58
N TYR A 646 -38.70 2.21 -0.36
CA TYR A 646 -38.11 1.42 0.72
C TYR A 646 -38.32 2.05 2.12
N ARG A 647 -38.47 3.37 2.21
CA ARG A 647 -38.71 4.10 3.47
C ARG A 647 -40.14 3.94 4.03
N LYS A 648 -41.05 3.29 3.31
CA LYS A 648 -42.46 3.12 3.72
C LYS A 648 -42.81 1.73 4.26
N ILE A 649 -41.86 0.80 4.29
CA ILE A 649 -42.06 -0.58 4.79
C ILE A 649 -41.47 -0.81 6.21
N LYS A 650 -40.73 0.16 6.77
CA LYS A 650 -40.43 0.21 8.22
C LYS A 650 -41.21 1.34 8.89
N ARG A 651 -42.49 1.09 9.16
CA ARG A 651 -43.27 1.70 10.25
C ARG A 651 -44.36 0.74 10.70
#